data_AF-A0A7I7M680-F1
#
_entry.id   AF-A0A7I7M680-F1
#
_cell.length_a   1.000
_cell.length_b   1.000
_cell.length_c   1.000
_cell.angle_alpha   90.00
_cell.angle_beta   90.00
_cell.angle_gamma   90.00
#
_symmetry.space_group_name_H-M   'P 1'
#
loop_
_entity.id
_entity.type
_entity.pdbx_description
1 polymer ?
#
loop_
_entity_poly.entity_id
_entity_poly.type
_entity_poly.pdbx_seq_one_letter_code
_entity_poly.pdbx_strand_id
1 'polypeptide(L)'
;MTDTTLPPGDEAGDRIEPVDIQQEMQRSYIDYAMSVIVGRALPEVRDGLKPVHRRVLYAMFDSGFRPDRGHAKSARSVAETMGNYHPHGDSSIYDTLVRMAQPWSLRYPLVDGQGNFGSPGNDPPAAMRYCVTGDAQVRVPFGQTVRIGDVVPGARPNSDNAIELKVLDRHGNPVLADKLFHSGEHQTFTVRTAEGYEVTGTANHPLLCLVDVGGVPTLLWKLIEEIRPDDIAVMHAESTLSDRNLSNSVINRALARLFERHGEDPDAQAIAADLTDGRFYYARVVSVTDAGWQPVYSLRVDTDDHSFITNGFVSHNTEARLTPLAMEMLREIDEETVDFIPNYDGRVQEPTVLPSRFPNLLANGSGGIAVGMATNMPPHNLRELAEAVYWCLDNHEADEEATLAAVCERVKGPDFPTHGLIVGSQGIIDTYNTGRGSIRMRGVVEIEEDSRGRTSLVITELPYQVNHDNFITSIAEQVRDGKLSGISNIEDQSSDRVGLRIVVEIKRDAVAKVVLNNLYKHTQLQTSFGANMLAIVDGVPRTLRLDQLIRHYVNHQLEVIVRRTTYRLRKANERAHILRGLVKALDALDEVIALIRASATVEVARTGLIELLDIDEIQAQAILDMQLRRLAALERQRIVDDLAKIEAEIADLEDILAKPERQRAIVRDELKEIVDKYGDDRRTRIIPADGDVADEDLIAREDVVVTITETGYAKRTKTDLYRSQKRGGKGVQGAGLKQDDIVNHFFVCSTHDWILFFTTQGRVYRAKAYELPEASRTARGQHVANLLAFQPNERIAQVIQIKGYEDAPYLVLATRNGLVKKSRLVDFDSNRSGGIVAVNLRDGDELVGAVLCSSDDDLLLVSANGQSIRFSATDEALRPIGRATSGVQGMRFNGDDALLSLNVVRPDTYLLVATSGGYAKRTGIDEYPVQGRGGKGVLTIMFDKRRGTLVGALIVDDETELYAITSGGGVIRTAARQVRKAGRQTKGVRLMNLGEGDTLIAIARNAEEGDGTDEVDTDIGEEPTTEQ
;
A
#
# COMPACT_ATOMS: atom_id res chain seq x y z
N MET A 1 3.87 -5.13 57.85
CA MET A 1 4.34 -5.58 59.19
C MET A 1 5.47 -6.56 59.00
N THR A 2 6.69 -6.12 59.32
CA THR A 2 7.72 -6.85 60.09
C THR A 2 8.79 -5.81 60.39
N ASP A 3 8.84 -5.37 61.64
CA ASP A 3 9.90 -4.56 62.21
C ASP A 3 11.25 -5.27 62.07
N THR A 4 12.26 -4.55 61.59
CA THR A 4 13.64 -4.86 61.96
C THR A 4 14.37 -3.55 62.24
N THR A 5 14.36 -3.15 63.51
CA THR A 5 15.27 -2.18 64.09
C THR A 5 16.69 -2.73 64.11
N LEU A 6 17.66 -1.98 63.58
CA LEU A 6 19.08 -2.13 63.91
C LEU A 6 19.59 -0.83 64.57
N PRO A 7 20.52 -0.91 65.54
CA PRO A 7 20.90 0.21 66.39
C PRO A 7 21.86 1.19 65.69
N PRO A 8 21.93 2.47 66.11
CA PRO A 8 22.90 3.41 65.57
C PRO A 8 24.26 3.15 66.23
N GLY A 9 25.20 2.64 65.46
CA GLY A 9 26.62 2.64 65.81
C GLY A 9 27.30 3.84 65.14
N ASP A 10 27.85 4.73 65.97
CA ASP A 10 28.71 5.84 65.56
C ASP A 10 30.00 5.31 64.93
N GLU A 11 30.10 5.31 63.59
CA GLU A 11 31.37 5.41 62.87
C GLU A 11 31.16 6.27 61.62
N ALA A 12 32.05 7.23 61.38
CA ALA A 12 32.08 8.10 60.21
C ALA A 12 32.49 7.30 58.94
N GLY A 13 31.61 6.40 58.50
CA GLY A 13 31.65 5.74 57.21
C GLY A 13 30.52 6.24 56.32
N ASP A 14 30.67 6.09 54.99
CA ASP A 14 29.63 6.46 54.03
C ASP A 14 28.26 5.91 54.46
N ARG A 15 27.23 6.76 54.43
CA ARG A 15 25.86 6.41 54.79
C ARG A 15 25.31 5.43 53.76
N ILE A 16 25.36 4.13 54.07
CA ILE A 16 24.79 3.07 53.24
C ILE A 16 23.34 2.85 53.65
N GLU A 17 22.41 3.19 52.75
CA GLU A 17 20.99 2.89 52.92
C GLU A 17 20.63 1.63 52.11
N PRO A 18 20.24 0.51 52.75
CA PRO A 18 19.82 -0.68 52.04
C PRO A 18 18.50 -0.43 51.30
N VAL A 19 18.49 -0.66 49.99
CA VAL A 19 17.29 -0.52 49.14
C VAL A 19 16.75 -1.91 48.80
N ASP A 20 15.44 -2.12 48.96
CA ASP A 20 14.79 -3.35 48.55
C ASP A 20 14.82 -3.51 47.02
N ILE A 21 15.21 -4.68 46.54
CA ILE A 21 15.40 -4.93 45.10
C ILE A 21 14.08 -4.87 44.33
N GLN A 22 12.95 -5.30 44.91
CA GLN A 22 11.66 -5.24 44.21
C GLN A 22 11.20 -3.79 44.08
N GLN A 23 11.35 -3.02 45.15
CA GLN A 23 11.02 -1.60 45.15
C GLN A 23 11.91 -0.81 44.16
N GLU A 24 13.22 -1.07 44.16
CA GLU A 24 14.16 -0.41 43.24
C GLU A 24 13.88 -0.76 41.79
N MET A 25 13.69 -2.04 41.48
CA MET A 25 13.32 -2.49 40.14
C MET A 25 12.02 -1.87 39.65
N GLN A 26 11.00 -1.81 40.50
CA GLN A 26 9.71 -1.18 40.15
C GLN A 26 9.87 0.31 39.89
N ARG A 27 10.57 1.03 40.77
CA ARG A 27 10.80 2.47 40.65
C ARG A 27 11.61 2.80 39.39
N SER A 28 12.78 2.20 39.24
CA SER A 28 13.66 2.43 38.09
C SER A 28 12.99 2.06 36.76
N TYR A 29 12.19 0.98 36.72
CA TYR A 29 11.44 0.62 35.53
C TYR A 29 10.34 1.64 35.18
N ILE A 30 9.57 2.12 36.18
CA ILE A 30 8.52 3.13 35.96
C ILE A 30 9.13 4.46 35.51
N ASP A 31 10.21 4.92 36.15
CA ASP A 31 10.89 6.17 35.81
C ASP A 31 11.41 6.12 34.36
N TYR A 32 12.04 5.01 33.96
CA TYR A 32 12.46 4.80 32.58
C TYR A 32 11.26 4.72 31.61
N ALA A 33 10.21 3.97 31.95
CA ALA A 33 9.04 3.82 31.10
C ALA A 33 8.34 5.17 30.85
N MET A 34 8.12 5.96 31.91
CA MET A 34 7.53 7.29 31.80
C MET A 34 8.38 8.24 30.96
N SER A 35 9.71 8.25 31.18
CA SER A 35 10.65 9.04 30.40
C SER A 35 10.59 8.69 28.90
N VAL A 36 10.51 7.40 28.56
CA VAL A 36 10.38 6.95 27.17
C VAL A 36 9.03 7.32 26.56
N ILE A 37 7.93 7.15 27.31
CA ILE A 37 6.57 7.43 26.83
C ILE A 37 6.39 8.92 26.55
N VAL A 38 6.70 9.79 27.52
CA VAL A 38 6.41 11.23 27.44
C VAL A 38 7.55 12.01 26.77
N GLY A 39 8.80 11.64 27.04
CA GLY A 39 9.98 12.39 26.64
C GLY A 39 10.70 11.89 25.39
N ARG A 40 10.21 10.84 24.71
CA ARG A 40 10.94 10.25 23.56
C ARG A 40 10.06 9.71 22.45
N ALA A 41 9.20 8.73 22.73
CA ALA A 41 8.67 7.83 21.71
C ALA A 41 7.38 8.30 21.04
N LEU A 42 6.51 9.01 21.77
CA LEU A 42 5.19 9.43 21.30
C LEU A 42 5.19 10.92 20.91
N PRO A 43 4.42 11.30 19.88
CA PRO A 43 4.24 12.70 19.50
C PRO A 43 3.27 13.41 20.47
N GLU A 44 3.43 14.72 20.57
CA GLU A 44 2.47 15.60 21.24
C GLU A 44 1.29 15.91 20.30
N VAL A 45 0.06 15.94 20.81
CA VAL A 45 -1.15 16.01 19.97
C VAL A 45 -1.31 17.33 19.19
N ARG A 46 -0.79 18.44 19.72
CA ARG A 46 -0.99 19.81 19.22
C ARG A 46 -0.08 20.16 18.06
N ASP A 47 1.20 19.75 18.12
CA ASP A 47 2.19 20.00 17.05
C ASP A 47 2.60 18.73 16.27
N GLY A 48 2.25 17.55 16.78
CA GLY A 48 2.57 16.27 16.17
C GLY A 48 4.04 15.86 16.24
N LEU A 49 4.85 16.55 17.04
CA LEU A 49 6.30 16.33 17.09
C LEU A 49 6.69 15.54 18.34
N LYS A 50 7.67 14.66 18.16
CA LYS A 50 8.43 14.12 19.29
C LYS A 50 9.49 15.13 19.73
N PRO A 51 10.02 15.04 20.96
CA PRO A 51 11.00 16.00 21.47
C PRO A 51 12.22 16.21 20.57
N VAL A 52 12.77 15.15 19.95
CA VAL A 52 13.91 15.28 19.02
C VAL A 52 13.56 16.12 17.77
N HIS A 53 12.39 15.92 17.16
CA HIS A 53 11.96 16.70 15.99
C HIS A 53 11.77 18.18 16.36
N ARG A 54 11.09 18.45 17.49
CA ARG A 54 10.86 19.81 17.99
C ARG A 54 12.16 20.55 18.23
N ARG A 55 13.11 19.89 18.90
CA ARG A 55 14.43 20.44 19.19
C ARG A 55 15.25 20.70 17.93
N VAL A 56 15.23 19.80 16.94
CA VAL A 56 15.91 20.03 15.66
C VAL A 56 15.33 21.25 14.94
N LEU A 57 14.01 21.34 14.79
CA LEU A 57 13.37 22.48 14.11
C LEU A 57 13.63 23.79 14.86
N TYR A 58 13.51 23.79 16.19
CA TYR A 58 13.77 24.96 17.00
C TYR A 58 15.25 25.38 16.98
N ALA A 59 16.20 24.44 17.06
CA ALA A 59 17.62 24.74 16.95
C ALA A 59 17.97 25.33 15.58
N MET A 60 17.46 24.73 14.48
CA MET A 60 17.64 25.28 13.13
C MET A 60 17.01 26.68 13.00
N PHE A 61 15.89 26.92 13.68
CA PHE A 61 15.28 28.23 13.78
C PHE A 61 16.18 29.20 14.56
N ASP A 62 16.53 28.91 15.79
CA ASP A 62 17.33 29.80 16.64
C ASP A 62 18.70 30.14 16.01
N SER A 63 19.34 29.16 15.36
CA SER A 63 20.62 29.36 14.64
C SER A 63 20.50 30.04 13.27
N GLY A 64 19.29 30.38 12.82
CA GLY A 64 19.08 31.16 11.59
C GLY A 64 19.17 30.38 10.28
N PHE A 65 18.95 29.06 10.26
CA PHE A 65 18.96 28.22 9.05
C PHE A 65 17.64 28.31 8.28
N ARG A 66 17.33 29.52 7.82
CA ARG A 66 16.07 29.89 7.17
C ARG A 66 16.04 29.52 5.67
N PRO A 67 14.84 29.40 5.06
CA PRO A 67 14.70 29.10 3.62
C PRO A 67 15.24 30.19 2.68
N ASP A 68 15.29 31.45 3.12
CA ASP A 68 15.82 32.60 2.35
C ASP A 68 17.36 32.69 2.39
N ARG A 69 18.02 31.80 3.15
CA ARG A 69 19.46 31.71 3.27
C ARG A 69 19.99 30.44 2.59
N GLY A 70 21.29 30.41 2.31
CA GLY A 70 21.94 29.21 1.78
C GLY A 70 21.91 28.06 2.80
N HIS A 71 21.98 26.82 2.31
CA HIS A 71 22.07 25.64 3.15
C HIS A 71 23.29 25.70 4.09
N ALA A 72 23.12 25.14 5.29
CA ALA A 72 24.18 25.00 6.27
C ALA A 72 24.57 23.52 6.39
N LYS A 73 25.85 23.22 6.66
CA LYS A 73 26.29 21.83 6.89
C LYS A 73 25.40 21.15 7.95
N SER A 74 24.92 19.94 7.68
CA SER A 74 24.02 19.22 8.59
C SER A 74 24.61 19.06 9.99
N ALA A 75 25.93 18.89 10.11
CA ALA A 75 26.60 18.83 11.40
C ALA A 75 26.49 20.10 12.24
N ARG A 76 26.27 21.28 11.64
CA ARG A 76 25.98 22.51 12.40
C ARG A 76 24.62 22.37 13.07
N SER A 77 23.58 22.00 12.32
CA SER A 77 22.24 21.74 12.87
C SER A 77 22.26 20.68 13.97
N VAL A 78 23.02 19.59 13.77
CA VAL A 78 23.18 18.54 14.78
C VAL A 78 23.91 19.04 16.02
N ALA A 79 25.02 19.77 15.86
CA ALA A 79 25.80 20.31 16.97
C ALA A 79 25.00 21.33 17.81
N GLU A 80 24.27 22.25 17.16
CA GLU A 80 23.43 23.23 17.84
C GLU A 80 22.28 22.55 18.59
N THR A 81 21.67 21.53 17.98
CA THR A 81 20.64 20.73 18.64
C THR A 81 21.20 20.00 19.86
N MET A 82 22.34 19.32 19.71
CA MET A 82 22.96 18.53 20.75
C MET A 82 23.46 19.39 21.91
N GLY A 83 24.16 20.48 21.61
CA GLY A 83 24.81 21.34 22.60
C GLY A 83 23.85 22.16 23.43
N ASN A 84 22.70 22.54 22.86
CA ASN A 84 21.75 23.43 23.52
C ASN A 84 20.49 22.70 24.02
N TYR A 85 20.01 21.67 23.31
CA TYR A 85 18.65 21.16 23.49
C TYR A 85 18.55 19.65 23.73
N HIS A 86 19.41 18.83 23.12
CA HIS A 86 19.24 17.37 23.07
C HIS A 86 20.48 16.62 23.59
N PRO A 87 20.52 16.21 24.87
CA PRO A 87 21.70 15.59 25.50
C PRO A 87 21.85 14.10 25.17
N HIS A 88 21.71 13.74 23.89
CA HIS A 88 21.85 12.38 23.38
C HIS A 88 22.76 12.36 22.13
N GLY A 89 23.14 11.17 21.69
CA GLY A 89 24.07 10.98 20.57
C GLY A 89 23.62 11.71 19.30
N ASP A 90 24.60 12.26 18.61
CA ASP A 90 24.51 12.95 17.33
C ASP A 90 23.80 12.13 16.24
N SER A 91 24.04 10.82 16.20
CA SER A 91 23.40 9.90 15.25
C SER A 91 21.87 9.99 15.27
N SER A 92 21.26 10.01 16.46
CA SER A 92 19.79 10.08 16.61
C SER A 92 19.19 11.40 16.10
N ILE A 93 19.94 12.49 16.25
CA ILE A 93 19.58 13.83 15.77
C ILE A 93 19.73 13.87 14.25
N TYR A 94 20.82 13.32 13.73
CA TYR A 94 21.08 13.28 12.31
C TYR A 94 20.07 12.43 11.53
N ASP A 95 19.76 11.23 12.01
CA ASP A 95 18.72 10.36 11.43
C ASP A 95 17.36 11.06 11.40
N THR A 96 17.05 11.83 12.45
CA THR A 96 15.82 12.63 12.52
C THR A 96 15.82 13.73 11.46
N LEU A 97 16.91 14.48 11.33
CA LEU A 97 17.09 15.53 10.33
C LEU A 97 16.97 14.96 8.92
N VAL A 98 17.63 13.84 8.64
CA VAL A 98 17.58 13.16 7.34
C VAL A 98 16.16 12.74 6.99
N ARG A 99 15.46 12.06 7.90
CA ARG A 99 14.07 11.63 7.66
C ARG A 99 13.13 12.80 7.41
N MET A 100 13.36 13.95 8.05
CA MET A 100 12.57 15.17 7.81
C MET A 100 12.84 15.82 6.44
N ALA A 101 13.93 15.44 5.78
CA ALA A 101 14.29 15.91 4.44
C ALA A 101 13.88 14.93 3.32
N GLN A 102 13.65 13.65 3.63
CA GLN A 102 13.33 12.62 2.64
C GLN A 102 11.88 12.73 2.13
N PRO A 103 11.65 12.97 0.82
CA PRO A 103 10.31 13.20 0.27
C PRO A 103 9.43 11.93 0.19
N TRP A 104 10.00 10.73 0.31
CA TRP A 104 9.27 9.46 0.43
C TRP A 104 8.96 9.09 1.89
N SER A 105 9.60 9.75 2.86
CA SER A 105 9.43 9.48 4.29
C SER A 105 8.30 10.34 4.87
N LEU A 106 8.36 11.65 4.62
CA LEU A 106 7.33 12.62 5.03
C LEU A 106 6.48 13.07 3.85
N ARG A 107 5.18 13.22 4.08
CA ARG A 107 4.24 13.75 3.09
C ARG A 107 4.49 15.23 2.76
N TYR A 108 4.94 15.98 3.76
CA TYR A 108 5.31 17.39 3.69
C TYR A 108 6.66 17.59 4.43
N PRO A 109 7.80 17.49 3.72
CA PRO A 109 9.13 17.66 4.32
C PRO A 109 9.29 18.98 5.09
N LEU A 110 9.94 18.90 6.26
CA LEU A 110 10.19 20.05 7.13
C LEU A 110 11.65 20.55 7.02
N VAL A 111 12.53 19.74 6.44
CA VAL A 111 13.92 20.08 6.16
C VAL A 111 14.14 20.04 4.65
N ASP A 112 14.81 21.05 4.13
CA ASP A 112 15.31 21.12 2.77
C ASP A 112 16.78 20.66 2.79
N GLY A 113 17.05 19.48 2.24
CA GLY A 113 18.36 18.86 2.20
C GLY A 113 19.07 19.04 0.86
N GLN A 114 20.38 19.29 0.90
CA GLN A 114 21.28 19.31 -0.25
C GLN A 114 22.34 18.21 -0.11
N GLY A 115 22.53 17.40 -1.16
CA GLY A 115 23.42 16.23 -1.14
C GLY A 115 22.65 14.90 -1.05
N ASN A 116 23.38 13.79 -0.94
CA ASN A 116 22.80 12.46 -0.72
C ASN A 116 22.16 12.32 0.68
N PHE A 117 20.82 12.40 0.72
CA PHE A 117 19.99 12.13 1.90
C PHE A 117 19.44 10.69 1.94
N GLY A 118 20.05 9.79 1.18
CA GLY A 118 19.69 8.38 1.02
C GLY A 118 18.75 8.17 -0.15
N SER A 119 18.31 6.92 -0.33
CA SER A 119 17.30 6.53 -1.33
C SER A 119 16.11 5.81 -0.68
N PRO A 120 15.00 5.59 -1.40
CA PRO A 120 13.96 4.65 -0.98
C PRO A 120 14.43 3.18 -0.86
N GLY A 121 15.58 2.85 -1.47
CA GLY A 121 16.24 1.55 -1.38
C GLY A 121 17.21 1.46 -0.22
N ASN A 122 18.30 0.74 -0.41
CA ASN A 122 19.32 0.44 0.60
C ASN A 122 20.46 1.46 0.63
N ASP A 123 20.46 2.49 -0.22
CA ASP A 123 21.48 3.56 -0.16
C ASP A 123 21.22 4.47 1.05
N PRO A 124 22.10 4.49 2.07
CA PRO A 124 21.94 5.33 3.26
C PRO A 124 22.24 6.81 2.95
N PRO A 125 21.79 7.75 3.80
CA PRO A 125 22.27 9.12 3.70
C PRO A 125 23.79 9.19 3.87
N ALA A 126 24.41 10.13 3.18
CA ALA A 126 25.78 10.50 3.51
C ALA A 126 25.84 11.09 4.93
N ALA A 127 27.01 11.25 5.52
CA ALA A 127 27.17 11.77 6.86
C ALA A 127 27.12 13.31 6.89
N MET A 128 26.83 13.81 8.08
CA MET A 128 26.54 15.21 8.37
C MET A 128 27.72 16.19 8.20
N ARG A 129 28.95 15.68 8.23
CA ARG A 129 30.20 16.41 8.00
C ARG A 129 31.35 15.43 7.89
N TYR A 130 32.23 15.70 6.94
CA TYR A 130 33.42 14.90 6.73
C TYR A 130 34.67 15.75 6.71
N CYS A 131 35.72 15.23 7.33
CA CYS A 131 36.89 15.98 7.71
C CYS A 131 38.12 15.15 7.34
N VAL A 132 38.87 15.60 6.33
CA VAL A 132 40.19 15.04 6.00
C VAL A 132 41.28 15.91 6.60
N THR A 133 42.44 15.35 6.90
CA THR A 133 43.58 16.12 7.40
C THR A 133 44.09 17.12 6.36
N GLY A 134 44.77 18.18 6.81
CA GLY A 134 45.22 19.28 5.94
C GLY A 134 46.18 18.88 4.82
N ASP A 135 46.85 17.74 4.94
CA ASP A 135 47.74 17.14 3.93
C ASP A 135 46.99 16.41 2.81
N ALA A 136 45.69 16.16 2.96
CA ALA A 136 44.88 15.52 1.93
C ALA A 136 44.89 16.34 0.62
N GLN A 137 45.23 15.67 -0.47
CA GLN A 137 45.36 16.23 -1.81
C GLN A 137 44.02 16.19 -2.55
N VAL A 138 43.39 17.35 -2.69
CA VAL A 138 42.18 17.54 -3.50
C VAL A 138 42.55 17.53 -4.97
N ARG A 139 41.84 16.76 -5.78
CA ARG A 139 42.07 16.68 -7.22
C ARG A 139 41.37 17.84 -7.94
N VAL A 140 42.14 18.55 -8.77
CA VAL A 140 41.64 19.63 -9.62
C VAL A 140 41.76 19.21 -11.10
N PRO A 141 41.07 19.90 -12.04
CA PRO A 141 41.17 19.58 -13.46
C PRO A 141 42.61 19.58 -14.00
N PHE A 142 42.82 18.86 -15.11
CA PHE A 142 44.13 18.72 -15.79
C PHE A 142 45.21 17.95 -15.00
N GLY A 143 44.80 17.10 -14.05
CA GLY A 143 45.72 16.17 -13.37
C GLY A 143 46.59 16.82 -12.29
N GLN A 144 46.26 18.03 -11.86
CA GLN A 144 46.90 18.68 -10.72
C GLN A 144 46.19 18.30 -9.41
N THR A 145 46.89 18.43 -8.29
CA THR A 145 46.32 18.30 -6.95
C THR A 145 46.73 19.47 -6.08
N VAL A 146 45.91 19.81 -5.08
CA VAL A 146 46.20 20.84 -4.09
C VAL A 146 45.95 20.28 -2.69
N ARG A 147 46.86 20.51 -1.74
CA ARG A 147 46.60 20.13 -0.35
C ARG A 147 45.45 20.97 0.18
N ILE A 148 44.46 20.33 0.79
CA ILE A 148 43.25 21.00 1.24
C ILE A 148 43.57 22.12 2.24
N GLY A 149 44.55 21.93 3.13
CA GLY A 149 44.99 22.96 4.07
C GLY A 149 45.69 24.16 3.42
N ASP A 150 46.18 24.02 2.19
CA ASP A 150 46.85 25.09 1.45
C ASP A 150 45.90 25.88 0.54
N VAL A 151 44.65 25.43 0.36
CA VAL A 151 43.66 26.12 -0.49
C VAL A 151 43.36 27.51 0.06
N VAL A 152 43.29 27.66 1.38
CA VAL A 152 43.23 28.96 2.06
C VAL A 152 44.33 29.02 3.13
N PRO A 153 45.54 29.50 2.76
CA PRO A 153 46.67 29.55 3.68
C PRO A 153 46.35 30.38 4.93
N GLY A 154 46.47 29.78 6.11
CA GLY A 154 46.21 30.46 7.38
C GLY A 154 44.73 30.59 7.76
N ALA A 155 43.84 29.78 7.17
CA ALA A 155 42.45 29.66 7.62
C ALA A 155 42.40 29.40 9.14
N ARG A 156 41.53 30.10 9.85
CA ARG A 156 41.40 29.95 11.31
C ARG A 156 40.70 28.63 11.65
N PRO A 157 41.04 27.95 12.76
CA PRO A 157 40.24 26.84 13.26
C PRO A 157 38.76 27.24 13.44
N ASN A 158 37.85 26.34 13.11
CA ASN A 158 36.40 26.56 13.12
C ASN A 158 35.94 27.74 12.24
N SER A 159 36.43 27.80 10.99
CA SER A 159 36.06 28.85 10.03
C SER A 159 35.53 28.33 8.70
N ASP A 160 34.65 29.12 8.09
CA ASP A 160 34.11 28.95 6.76
C ASP A 160 34.77 29.98 5.84
N ASN A 161 35.47 29.53 4.79
CA ASN A 161 36.28 30.37 3.92
C ASN A 161 35.73 30.29 2.49
N ALA A 162 35.28 31.42 1.94
CA ALA A 162 34.84 31.47 0.55
C ALA A 162 36.03 31.22 -0.39
N ILE A 163 35.83 30.38 -1.39
CA ILE A 163 36.82 30.03 -2.40
C ILE A 163 36.16 29.96 -3.78
N GLU A 164 36.97 29.94 -4.84
CA GLU A 164 36.50 29.66 -6.20
C GLU A 164 37.46 28.65 -6.83
N LEU A 165 37.34 27.38 -6.42
CA LEU A 165 38.26 26.31 -6.80
C LEU A 165 37.53 25.27 -7.64
N LYS A 166 37.99 25.02 -8.86
CA LYS A 166 37.49 23.86 -9.63
C LYS A 166 38.12 22.58 -9.10
N VAL A 167 37.29 21.64 -8.70
CA VAL A 167 37.67 20.29 -8.25
C VAL A 167 37.04 19.25 -9.18
N LEU A 168 37.45 17.99 -9.05
CA LEU A 168 36.80 16.89 -9.77
C LEU A 168 35.79 16.18 -8.84
N ASP A 169 34.56 15.99 -9.33
CA ASP A 169 33.52 15.18 -8.68
C ASP A 169 33.82 13.66 -8.80
N ARG A 170 32.94 12.82 -8.25
CA ARG A 170 33.08 11.35 -8.34
C ARG A 170 33.06 10.81 -9.78
N HIS A 171 32.49 11.57 -10.71
CA HIS A 171 32.39 11.24 -12.13
C HIS A 171 33.58 11.76 -12.94
N GLY A 172 34.52 12.46 -12.31
CA GLY A 172 35.67 13.07 -12.95
C GLY A 172 35.35 14.37 -13.69
N ASN A 173 34.16 14.94 -13.50
CA ASN A 173 33.77 16.22 -14.10
C ASN A 173 34.33 17.40 -13.29
N PRO A 174 34.79 18.47 -13.96
CA PRO A 174 35.14 19.72 -13.29
C PRO A 174 33.92 20.42 -12.68
N VAL A 175 33.92 20.58 -11.36
CA VAL A 175 32.83 21.19 -10.58
C VAL A 175 33.39 22.29 -9.66
N LEU A 176 32.54 23.25 -9.29
CA LEU A 176 32.97 24.39 -8.48
C LEU A 176 32.88 24.06 -6.99
N ALA A 177 34.00 24.17 -6.28
CA ALA A 177 34.01 24.31 -4.83
C ALA A 177 33.97 25.80 -4.46
N ASP A 178 32.94 26.20 -3.71
CA ASP A 178 32.67 27.60 -3.35
C ASP A 178 33.07 27.95 -1.90
N LYS A 179 33.28 26.93 -1.04
CA LYS A 179 33.75 27.11 0.34
C LYS A 179 34.72 26.02 0.79
N LEU A 180 35.68 26.43 1.60
CA LEU A 180 36.54 25.57 2.41
C LEU A 180 36.21 25.73 3.89
N PHE A 181 36.05 24.61 4.58
CA PHE A 181 35.83 24.55 6.02
C PHE A 181 37.10 24.10 6.71
N HIS A 182 37.54 24.85 7.73
CA HIS A 182 38.54 24.39 8.68
C HIS A 182 37.81 24.03 9.98
N SER A 183 37.67 22.75 10.31
CA SER A 183 36.81 22.27 11.42
C SER A 183 37.52 22.17 12.78
N GLY A 184 38.76 22.64 12.88
CA GLY A 184 39.56 22.57 14.10
C GLY A 184 40.26 21.22 14.24
N GLU A 185 40.72 20.90 15.45
CA GLU A 185 41.37 19.62 15.74
C GLU A 185 40.35 18.54 16.10
N HIS A 186 40.44 17.39 15.45
CA HIS A 186 39.59 16.22 15.71
C HIS A 186 40.46 14.97 15.81
N GLN A 187 40.00 13.95 16.53
CA GLN A 187 40.62 12.63 16.45
C GLN A 187 40.45 12.06 15.04
N THR A 188 41.56 11.58 14.47
CA THR A 188 41.64 11.11 13.09
C THR A 188 42.18 9.70 13.01
N PHE A 189 41.89 9.04 11.89
CA PHE A 189 42.29 7.68 11.59
C PHE A 189 42.81 7.65 10.15
N THR A 190 43.92 6.94 9.94
CA THR A 190 44.50 6.73 8.61
C THR A 190 44.05 5.38 8.06
N VAL A 191 43.41 5.40 6.90
CA VAL A 191 43.13 4.21 6.08
C VAL A 191 44.26 4.06 5.09
N ARG A 192 44.95 2.92 5.12
CA ARG A 192 46.06 2.57 4.21
C ARG A 192 45.67 1.40 3.33
N THR A 193 45.91 1.54 2.03
CA THR A 193 45.69 0.49 1.03
C THR A 193 46.98 -0.28 0.74
N ALA A 194 46.87 -1.49 0.16
CA ALA A 194 48.00 -2.34 -0.19
C ALA A 194 48.90 -1.72 -1.27
N GLU A 195 48.31 -0.82 -2.04
CA GLU A 195 48.93 -0.16 -3.18
C GLU A 195 49.57 1.18 -2.79
N GLY A 196 49.58 1.50 -1.50
CA GLY A 196 50.30 2.63 -0.92
C GLY A 196 49.49 3.92 -0.85
N TYR A 197 48.22 3.91 -1.25
CA TYR A 197 47.33 5.05 -1.06
C TYR A 197 46.88 5.14 0.39
N GLU A 198 46.82 6.37 0.90
CA GLU A 198 46.44 6.69 2.27
C GLU A 198 45.50 7.89 2.29
N VAL A 199 44.49 7.82 3.15
CA VAL A 199 43.64 8.95 3.50
C VAL A 199 43.48 8.99 5.00
N THR A 200 43.65 10.18 5.57
CA THR A 200 43.48 10.41 7.00
C THR A 200 42.31 11.34 7.20
N GLY A 201 41.36 10.92 8.02
CA GLY A 201 40.14 11.67 8.29
C GLY A 201 39.52 11.29 9.63
N THR A 202 38.44 11.96 9.99
CA THR A 202 37.68 11.64 11.21
C THR A 202 37.02 10.26 11.12
N ALA A 203 36.66 9.67 12.27
CA ALA A 203 35.98 8.37 12.35
C ALA A 203 34.76 8.27 11.41
N ASN A 204 34.00 9.37 11.32
CA ASN A 204 32.81 9.48 10.51
C ASN A 204 33.08 9.89 9.04
N HIS A 205 34.32 10.03 8.58
CA HIS A 205 34.64 10.29 7.16
C HIS A 205 34.25 9.08 6.30
N PRO A 206 33.60 9.21 5.13
CA PRO A 206 33.13 8.07 4.36
C PRO A 206 34.19 7.69 3.33
N LEU A 207 34.41 6.42 3.09
CA LEU A 207 35.10 6.01 1.88
C LEU A 207 34.13 5.13 1.09
N LEU A 208 34.07 5.37 -0.21
CA LEU A 208 33.34 4.50 -1.11
C LEU A 208 34.07 3.15 -1.10
N CYS A 209 33.35 2.07 -0.84
CA CYS A 209 33.89 0.72 -0.76
C CYS A 209 33.12 -0.21 -1.70
N LEU A 210 33.82 -1.18 -2.26
CA LEU A 210 33.21 -2.29 -2.99
C LEU A 210 32.89 -3.39 -1.98
N VAL A 211 31.61 -3.65 -1.79
CA VAL A 211 31.09 -4.62 -0.82
C VAL A 211 30.34 -5.73 -1.56
N ASP A 212 30.48 -6.97 -1.11
CA ASP A 212 29.70 -8.10 -1.61
C ASP A 212 28.36 -8.16 -0.84
N VAL A 213 27.27 -7.81 -1.51
CA VAL A 213 25.91 -7.88 -0.96
C VAL A 213 25.19 -9.03 -1.63
N GLY A 214 25.10 -10.18 -0.96
CA GLY A 214 24.38 -11.35 -1.46
C GLY A 214 25.00 -12.02 -2.71
N GLY A 215 26.26 -11.75 -3.05
CA GLY A 215 26.92 -12.20 -4.28
C GLY A 215 27.07 -11.12 -5.35
N VAL A 216 26.53 -9.92 -5.11
CA VAL A 216 26.56 -8.79 -6.04
C VAL A 216 27.59 -7.76 -5.55
N PRO A 217 28.63 -7.44 -6.34
CA PRO A 217 29.58 -6.39 -5.99
C PRO A 217 28.90 -5.03 -6.11
N THR A 218 28.75 -4.34 -4.98
CA THR A 218 27.99 -3.09 -4.84
C THR A 218 28.88 -2.00 -4.27
N LEU A 219 28.79 -0.79 -4.81
CA LEU A 219 29.46 0.38 -4.27
C LEU A 219 28.65 0.92 -3.08
N LEU A 220 29.23 0.88 -1.87
CA LEU A 220 28.60 1.37 -0.64
C LEU A 220 29.54 2.28 0.12
N TRP A 221 28.99 3.32 0.74
CA TRP A 221 29.73 4.19 1.63
C TRP A 221 29.94 3.51 2.99
N LYS A 222 31.20 3.42 3.43
CA LYS A 222 31.56 2.99 4.78
C LYS A 222 32.25 4.12 5.51
N LEU A 223 31.90 4.36 6.78
CA LEU A 223 32.64 5.30 7.61
C LEU A 223 34.03 4.72 7.91
N ILE A 224 35.06 5.56 8.11
CA ILE A 224 36.41 5.08 8.46
C ILE A 224 36.37 4.15 9.68
N GLU A 225 35.51 4.41 10.67
CA GLU A 225 35.33 3.55 11.84
C GLU A 225 34.67 2.18 11.55
N GLU A 226 34.02 2.02 10.40
CA GLU A 226 33.41 0.77 9.93
C GLU A 226 34.32 -0.02 8.99
N ILE A 227 35.37 0.62 8.46
CA ILE A 227 36.33 0.00 7.57
C ILE A 227 37.24 -0.93 8.36
N ARG A 228 37.49 -2.11 7.80
CA ARG A 228 38.33 -3.15 8.37
C ARG A 228 39.42 -3.51 7.35
N PRO A 229 40.56 -4.07 7.80
CA PRO A 229 41.50 -4.72 6.88
C PRO A 229 40.79 -5.71 5.95
N ASP A 230 41.26 -5.79 4.71
CA ASP A 230 40.71 -6.55 3.59
C ASP A 230 39.44 -6.00 2.93
N ASP A 231 38.82 -4.94 3.46
CA ASP A 231 37.81 -4.18 2.70
C ASP A 231 38.42 -3.61 1.41
N ILE A 232 37.59 -3.43 0.37
CA ILE A 232 38.03 -2.85 -0.90
C ILE A 232 37.58 -1.40 -0.97
N ALA A 233 38.51 -0.46 -0.84
CA ALA A 233 38.24 0.96 -1.04
C ALA A 233 38.24 1.30 -2.54
N VAL A 234 37.31 2.18 -2.92
CA VAL A 234 37.10 2.62 -4.29
C VAL A 234 37.73 3.98 -4.44
N MET A 235 38.63 4.07 -5.41
CA MET A 235 39.42 5.25 -5.72
C MET A 235 39.14 5.68 -7.15
N HIS A 236 39.26 6.96 -7.45
CA HIS A 236 39.21 7.45 -8.82
C HIS A 236 40.53 7.16 -9.52
N ALA A 237 40.48 6.56 -10.72
CA ALA A 237 41.68 6.13 -11.44
C ALA A 237 42.63 7.30 -11.79
N GLU A 238 43.94 7.06 -11.67
CA GLU A 238 45.01 7.91 -12.22
C GLU A 238 45.44 7.39 -13.59
N SER A 239 45.93 8.27 -14.47
CA SER A 239 46.21 7.94 -15.88
C SER A 239 47.46 7.05 -16.09
N THR A 240 47.99 6.41 -15.05
CA THR A 240 49.20 5.57 -15.11
C THR A 240 48.86 4.10 -15.40
N LEU A 241 49.46 3.58 -16.47
CA LEU A 241 49.20 2.25 -17.04
C LEU A 241 49.67 1.07 -16.16
N SER A 242 50.45 1.29 -15.09
CA SER A 242 50.96 0.23 -14.20
C SER A 242 49.92 -0.29 -13.21
N ASP A 243 48.97 0.55 -12.79
CA ASP A 243 48.15 0.27 -11.60
C ASP A 243 46.91 -0.57 -11.96
N ARG A 244 46.46 -0.53 -13.22
CA ARG A 244 45.24 -1.22 -13.70
C ARG A 244 45.23 -2.74 -13.52
N ASN A 245 46.40 -3.40 -13.48
CA ASN A 245 46.47 -4.87 -13.42
C ASN A 245 45.93 -5.44 -12.09
N LEU A 246 46.13 -4.75 -10.96
CA LEU A 246 45.63 -5.22 -9.65
C LEU A 246 44.12 -4.98 -9.51
N SER A 247 43.65 -3.79 -9.86
CA SER A 247 42.23 -3.43 -9.91
C SER A 247 41.45 -4.39 -10.80
N ASN A 248 41.98 -4.67 -12.01
CA ASN A 248 41.41 -5.68 -12.90
C ASN A 248 41.36 -7.05 -12.23
N SER A 249 42.33 -7.47 -11.42
CA SER A 249 42.28 -8.77 -10.73
C SER A 249 41.25 -8.84 -9.57
N VAL A 250 40.96 -7.71 -8.92
CA VAL A 250 39.96 -7.60 -7.84
C VAL A 250 38.56 -7.57 -8.47
N ILE A 251 38.34 -6.67 -9.42
CA ILE A 251 37.11 -6.59 -10.20
C ILE A 251 36.86 -7.90 -10.94
N ASN A 252 37.83 -8.48 -11.65
CA ASN A 252 37.60 -9.73 -12.39
C ASN A 252 37.21 -10.88 -11.47
N ARG A 253 37.66 -10.92 -10.21
CA ARG A 253 37.19 -11.92 -9.24
C ARG A 253 35.77 -11.62 -8.75
N ALA A 254 35.46 -10.36 -8.49
CA ALA A 254 34.12 -9.92 -8.11
C ALA A 254 33.10 -10.18 -9.23
N LEU A 255 33.44 -9.78 -10.46
CA LEU A 255 32.66 -10.01 -11.66
C LEU A 255 32.62 -11.48 -12.08
N ALA A 256 33.68 -12.27 -11.87
CA ALA A 256 33.61 -13.71 -12.11
C ALA A 256 32.56 -14.36 -11.20
N ARG A 257 32.49 -13.97 -9.93
CA ARG A 257 31.45 -14.46 -9.00
C ARG A 257 30.06 -13.94 -9.38
N LEU A 258 29.96 -12.67 -9.80
CA LEU A 258 28.73 -12.07 -10.30
C LEU A 258 28.23 -12.83 -11.54
N PHE A 259 29.06 -13.00 -12.57
CA PHE A 259 28.70 -13.67 -13.81
C PHE A 259 28.56 -15.20 -13.67
N GLU A 260 29.24 -15.83 -12.71
CA GLU A 260 29.00 -17.25 -12.36
C GLU A 260 27.59 -17.46 -11.80
N ARG A 261 27.04 -16.45 -11.11
CA ARG A 261 25.68 -16.51 -10.53
C ARG A 261 24.61 -15.85 -11.41
N HIS A 262 24.98 -14.86 -12.21
CA HIS A 262 24.09 -13.91 -12.90
C HIS A 262 24.55 -13.61 -14.35
N GLY A 263 25.27 -14.52 -15.02
CA GLY A 263 25.98 -14.25 -16.28
C GLY A 263 25.15 -13.78 -17.49
N GLU A 264 23.84 -14.06 -17.50
CA GLU A 264 22.91 -13.63 -18.56
C GLU A 264 22.07 -12.40 -18.17
N ASP A 265 22.28 -11.85 -16.97
CA ASP A 265 21.52 -10.75 -16.39
C ASP A 265 22.00 -9.38 -16.92
N PRO A 266 21.13 -8.57 -17.56
CA PRO A 266 21.46 -7.21 -17.98
C PRO A 266 21.90 -6.30 -16.83
N ASP A 267 21.40 -6.50 -15.61
CA ASP A 267 21.82 -5.74 -14.43
C ASP A 267 23.22 -6.14 -13.99
N ALA A 268 23.56 -7.43 -14.07
CA ALA A 268 24.95 -7.86 -13.89
C ALA A 268 25.87 -7.26 -14.95
N GLN A 269 25.39 -7.05 -16.18
CA GLN A 269 26.13 -6.33 -17.22
C GLN A 269 26.21 -4.82 -16.97
N ALA A 270 25.16 -4.19 -16.45
CA ALA A 270 25.13 -2.78 -16.09
C ALA A 270 26.03 -2.48 -14.89
N ILE A 271 25.97 -3.31 -13.85
CA ILE A 271 26.88 -3.31 -12.70
C ILE A 271 28.31 -3.55 -13.17
N ALA A 272 28.52 -4.54 -14.03
CA ALA A 272 29.85 -4.77 -14.61
C ALA A 272 30.33 -3.55 -15.40
N ALA A 273 29.47 -2.91 -16.19
CA ALA A 273 29.81 -1.71 -16.93
C ALA A 273 30.14 -0.55 -15.99
N ASP A 274 29.33 -0.30 -14.96
CA ASP A 274 29.56 0.75 -13.96
C ASP A 274 30.87 0.54 -13.19
N LEU A 275 31.19 -0.70 -12.85
CA LEU A 275 32.41 -1.06 -12.16
C LEU A 275 33.65 -1.08 -13.07
N THR A 276 33.50 -1.25 -14.39
CA THR A 276 34.60 -1.46 -15.36
C THR A 276 34.79 -0.36 -16.40
N ASP A 277 34.00 0.71 -16.38
CA ASP A 277 34.13 1.81 -17.36
C ASP A 277 35.45 2.61 -17.25
N GLY A 278 36.30 2.23 -16.29
CA GLY A 278 37.65 2.74 -16.13
C GLY A 278 37.73 3.98 -15.25
N ARG A 279 36.61 4.45 -14.68
CA ARG A 279 36.59 5.58 -13.75
C ARG A 279 37.20 5.23 -12.39
N PHE A 280 37.02 3.98 -11.95
CA PHE A 280 37.42 3.52 -10.63
C PHE A 280 38.63 2.58 -10.61
N TYR A 281 39.36 2.67 -9.51
CA TYR A 281 40.43 1.80 -9.08
C TYR A 281 40.05 1.18 -7.73
N TYR A 282 40.22 -0.13 -7.59
CA TYR A 282 39.77 -0.87 -6.41
C TYR A 282 40.97 -1.34 -5.60
N ALA A 283 41.18 -0.68 -4.48
CA ALA A 283 42.37 -0.81 -3.64
C ALA A 283 42.03 -1.59 -2.37
N ARG A 284 42.84 -2.58 -2.01
CA ARG A 284 42.57 -3.37 -0.79
C ARG A 284 43.09 -2.64 0.44
N VAL A 285 42.24 -2.42 1.44
CA VAL A 285 42.63 -1.84 2.72
C VAL A 285 43.52 -2.82 3.49
N VAL A 286 44.68 -2.36 3.94
CA VAL A 286 45.62 -3.13 4.76
C VAL A 286 45.48 -2.80 6.24
N SER A 287 45.21 -1.53 6.57
CA SER A 287 45.07 -1.10 7.95
C SER A 287 44.23 0.15 8.09
N VAL A 288 43.57 0.26 9.23
CA VAL A 288 42.98 1.49 9.75
C VAL A 288 43.63 1.75 11.11
N THR A 289 44.34 2.87 11.25
CA THR A 289 45.12 3.17 12.47
C THR A 289 44.76 4.53 13.03
N ASP A 290 44.72 4.66 14.35
CA ASP A 290 44.60 5.97 15.02
C ASP A 290 45.76 6.88 14.59
N ALA A 291 45.42 8.09 14.14
CA ALA A 291 46.33 9.11 13.63
C ALA A 291 46.38 10.35 14.53
N GLY A 292 45.81 10.27 15.75
CA GLY A 292 45.81 11.33 16.74
C GLY A 292 44.88 12.50 16.40
N TRP A 293 45.00 13.57 17.19
CA TRP A 293 44.23 14.79 17.01
C TRP A 293 44.92 15.69 15.98
N GLN A 294 44.21 16.04 14.90
CA GLN A 294 44.76 16.82 13.80
C GLN A 294 43.76 17.86 13.29
N PRO A 295 44.24 19.00 12.74
CA PRO A 295 43.42 19.94 12.00
C PRO A 295 42.79 19.27 10.77
N VAL A 296 41.47 19.35 10.68
CA VAL A 296 40.71 18.73 9.58
C VAL A 296 39.89 19.74 8.79
N TYR A 297 39.72 19.42 7.51
CA TYR A 297 39.19 20.28 6.48
C TYR A 297 38.14 19.58 5.62
N SER A 298 37.31 20.38 4.96
CA SER A 298 36.30 19.90 4.01
C SER A 298 36.01 20.95 2.94
N LEU A 299 35.44 20.54 1.82
CA LEU A 299 34.96 21.43 0.77
C LEU A 299 33.43 21.38 0.66
N ARG A 300 32.83 22.49 0.24
CA ARG A 300 31.48 22.53 -0.33
C ARG A 300 31.63 22.62 -1.84
N VAL A 301 30.95 21.71 -2.52
CA VAL A 301 30.95 21.55 -3.97
C VAL A 301 29.52 21.75 -4.44
N ASP A 302 29.32 22.60 -5.44
CA ASP A 302 27.98 22.93 -5.95
C ASP A 302 27.51 21.88 -6.97
N THR A 303 27.22 20.67 -6.49
CA THR A 303 26.65 19.55 -7.27
C THR A 303 25.57 18.82 -6.48
N ASP A 304 24.68 18.11 -7.17
CA ASP A 304 23.60 17.34 -6.52
C ASP A 304 24.15 16.28 -5.54
N ASP A 305 25.30 15.68 -5.88
CA ASP A 305 25.97 14.64 -5.12
C ASP A 305 27.12 15.16 -4.25
N HIS A 306 27.29 16.49 -4.08
CA HIS A 306 28.34 17.23 -3.35
C HIS A 306 29.73 16.58 -3.25
N SER A 307 30.16 15.86 -4.28
CA SER A 307 31.32 14.97 -4.20
C SER A 307 32.61 15.63 -4.70
N PHE A 308 33.75 15.25 -4.12
CA PHE A 308 35.08 15.64 -4.60
C PHE A 308 36.12 14.57 -4.31
N ILE A 309 37.21 14.56 -5.08
CA ILE A 309 38.28 13.56 -4.95
C ILE A 309 39.40 14.06 -4.03
N THR A 310 39.77 13.26 -3.02
CA THR A 310 40.87 13.50 -2.07
C THR A 310 41.79 12.29 -1.93
N ASN A 311 43.09 12.44 -2.21
CA ASN A 311 44.06 11.33 -2.25
C ASN A 311 43.59 10.14 -3.12
N GLY A 312 42.79 10.44 -4.16
CA GLY A 312 42.15 9.43 -5.00
C GLY A 312 40.84 8.86 -4.44
N PHE A 313 40.50 9.06 -3.16
CA PHE A 313 39.21 8.64 -2.60
C PHE A 313 38.09 9.64 -2.91
N VAL A 314 36.85 9.16 -3.00
CA VAL A 314 35.68 10.05 -3.17
C VAL A 314 35.20 10.52 -1.79
N SER A 315 35.10 11.83 -1.61
CA SER A 315 34.52 12.51 -0.45
C SER A 315 33.17 13.13 -0.83
N HIS A 316 32.19 13.18 0.08
CA HIS A 316 30.87 13.81 -0.11
C HIS A 316 30.47 14.61 1.16
N ASN A 317 29.27 15.24 1.32
CA ASN A 317 28.74 15.87 2.55
C ASN A 317 27.22 16.19 2.41
N THR A 318 26.46 16.27 3.51
CA THR A 318 25.08 16.82 3.48
C THR A 318 24.99 18.25 4.03
N GLU A 319 24.12 19.06 3.42
CA GLU A 319 23.70 20.38 3.92
C GLU A 319 22.18 20.41 4.10
N ALA A 320 21.69 21.23 5.04
CA ALA A 320 20.29 21.34 5.37
C ALA A 320 19.89 22.77 5.75
N ARG A 321 18.63 23.10 5.51
CA ARG A 321 17.93 24.29 6.04
C ARG A 321 16.46 23.97 6.27
N LEU A 322 15.71 24.88 6.90
CA LEU A 322 14.27 24.72 7.05
C LEU A 322 13.56 24.88 5.69
N THR A 323 12.49 24.13 5.45
CA THR A 323 11.58 24.40 4.32
C THR A 323 10.72 25.64 4.60
N PRO A 324 10.18 26.31 3.57
CA PRO A 324 9.22 27.39 3.77
C PRO A 324 7.99 26.97 4.59
N LEU A 325 7.52 25.72 4.46
CA LEU A 325 6.41 25.20 5.26
C LEU A 325 6.81 24.97 6.73
N ALA A 326 8.05 24.53 7.01
CA ALA A 326 8.53 24.39 8.38
C ALA A 326 8.56 25.73 9.14
N MET A 327 8.71 26.86 8.45
CA MET A 327 8.58 28.17 9.08
C MET A 327 7.18 28.41 9.65
N GLU A 328 6.12 27.83 9.06
CA GLU A 328 4.76 27.89 9.61
C GLU A 328 4.61 27.06 10.90
N MET A 329 5.53 26.11 11.18
CA MET A 329 5.55 25.44 12.48
C MET A 329 6.01 26.38 13.60
N LEU A 330 6.89 27.33 13.27
CA LEU A 330 7.61 28.21 14.20
C LEU A 330 7.11 29.66 14.17
N ARG A 331 6.14 29.96 13.31
CA ARG A 331 5.60 31.31 13.11
C ARG A 331 5.09 31.88 14.43
N GLU A 332 5.55 33.08 14.75
CA GLU A 332 5.17 33.87 15.94
C GLU A 332 5.58 33.27 17.29
N ILE A 333 6.54 32.33 17.30
CA ILE A 333 7.03 31.69 18.54
C ILE A 333 7.63 32.70 19.55
N ASP A 334 8.18 33.82 19.08
CA ASP A 334 8.77 34.89 19.90
C ASP A 334 7.71 35.81 20.54
N GLU A 335 6.41 35.59 20.27
CA GLU A 335 5.29 36.38 20.79
C GLU A 335 4.57 35.70 21.97
N GLU A 336 5.31 34.93 22.78
CA GLU A 336 4.80 34.21 23.96
C GLU A 336 3.59 33.28 23.64
N THR A 337 3.51 32.77 22.41
CA THR A 337 2.41 31.92 21.95
C THR A 337 2.43 30.50 22.51
N VAL A 338 3.57 30.07 23.05
CA VAL A 338 3.79 28.75 23.66
C VAL A 338 4.65 28.88 24.90
N ASP A 339 4.61 27.88 25.77
CA ASP A 339 5.42 27.87 26.99
C ASP A 339 6.84 27.38 26.71
N PHE A 340 7.78 28.06 27.36
CA PHE A 340 9.19 27.71 27.36
C PHE A 340 9.59 27.14 28.71
N ILE A 341 10.48 26.15 28.69
CA ILE A 341 11.09 25.55 29.86
C ILE A 341 12.62 25.64 29.77
N PRO A 342 13.33 25.70 30.89
CA PRO A 342 14.78 25.53 30.88
C PRO A 342 15.15 24.20 30.21
N ASN A 343 16.22 24.21 29.41
CA ASN A 343 16.81 23.00 28.87
C ASN A 343 17.44 22.12 29.98
N TYR A 344 18.06 21.01 29.59
CA TYR A 344 18.60 20.02 30.53
C TYR A 344 19.70 20.54 31.48
N ASP A 345 20.41 21.63 31.13
CA ASP A 345 21.44 22.26 31.99
C ASP A 345 21.06 23.66 32.52
N GLY A 346 19.86 24.14 32.19
CA GLY A 346 19.31 25.41 32.62
C GLY A 346 19.90 26.66 31.97
N ARG A 347 20.75 26.54 30.93
CA ARG A 347 21.41 27.69 30.29
C ARG A 347 20.57 28.37 29.22
N VAL A 348 19.75 27.61 28.51
CA VAL A 348 18.87 28.12 27.45
C VAL A 348 17.43 27.65 27.66
N GLN A 349 16.49 28.27 26.98
CA GLN A 349 15.07 27.93 27.04
C GLN A 349 14.67 27.13 25.80
N GLU A 350 13.80 26.13 25.96
CA GLU A 350 13.22 25.36 24.86
C GLU A 350 11.69 25.37 24.91
N PRO A 351 11.00 25.37 23.75
CA PRO A 351 9.55 25.35 23.71
C PRO A 351 9.02 23.95 24.05
N THR A 352 7.97 23.90 24.87
CA THR A 352 7.27 22.65 25.23
C THR A 352 6.49 22.06 24.05
N VAL A 353 5.95 22.93 23.19
CA VAL A 353 5.17 22.66 21.98
C VAL A 353 5.44 23.78 20.97
N LEU A 354 5.28 23.52 19.66
CA LEU A 354 5.37 24.58 18.65
C LEU A 354 4.00 25.22 18.34
N PRO A 355 3.95 26.47 17.87
CA PRO A 355 2.71 27.10 17.38
C PRO A 355 1.98 26.28 16.32
N SER A 356 2.72 25.62 15.41
CA SER A 356 2.19 24.63 14.44
C SER A 356 1.00 25.14 13.63
N ARG A 357 1.18 26.14 12.77
CA ARG A 357 0.06 26.80 12.05
C ARG A 357 -0.65 25.92 10.99
N PHE A 358 -0.26 24.65 10.85
CA PHE A 358 -1.00 23.61 10.12
C PHE A 358 -1.05 22.29 10.94
N PRO A 359 -2.01 21.38 10.68
CA PRO A 359 -2.21 20.15 11.46
C PRO A 359 -1.16 19.07 11.16
N ASN A 360 0.09 19.31 11.55
CA ASN A 360 1.26 18.49 11.21
C ASN A 360 1.15 17.01 11.66
N LEU A 361 0.57 16.73 12.83
CA LEU A 361 0.41 15.35 13.33
C LEU A 361 -0.30 14.44 12.31
N LEU A 362 -1.39 14.94 11.71
CA LEU A 362 -2.16 14.21 10.72
C LEU A 362 -1.55 14.35 9.32
N ALA A 363 -1.02 15.53 8.97
CA ALA A 363 -0.46 15.79 7.64
C ALA A 363 0.75 14.89 7.37
N ASN A 364 1.66 14.75 8.33
CA ASN A 364 2.88 13.97 8.20
C ASN A 364 2.82 12.59 8.86
N GLY A 365 1.87 12.36 9.76
CA GLY A 365 1.81 11.13 10.54
C GLY A 365 2.92 11.03 11.59
N SER A 366 2.99 9.89 12.29
CA SER A 366 4.02 9.63 13.29
C SER A 366 4.11 8.15 13.62
N GLY A 367 5.31 7.58 13.66
CA GLY A 367 5.54 6.19 14.08
C GLY A 367 6.48 6.13 15.27
N GLY A 368 6.21 5.29 16.27
CA GLY A 368 7.06 5.17 17.46
C GLY A 368 6.72 3.99 18.36
N ILE A 369 7.75 3.36 18.93
CA ILE A 369 7.62 2.27 19.89
C ILE A 369 8.05 2.80 21.26
N ALA A 370 7.15 2.77 22.24
CA ALA A 370 7.40 3.15 23.62
C ALA A 370 7.47 1.91 24.52
N VAL A 371 7.44 2.09 25.85
CA VAL A 371 7.37 0.97 26.79
C VAL A 371 5.92 0.53 26.96
N GLY A 372 5.59 -0.68 26.52
CA GLY A 372 4.24 -1.27 26.65
C GLY A 372 3.20 -0.72 25.67
N MET A 373 3.57 0.20 24.77
CA MET A 373 2.67 0.80 23.78
C MET A 373 3.43 1.25 22.53
N ALA A 374 2.69 1.49 21.44
CA ALA A 374 3.24 2.00 20.20
C ALA A 374 2.25 2.99 19.57
N THR A 375 2.75 3.83 18.67
CA THR A 375 1.95 4.72 17.81
C THR A 375 2.36 4.49 16.35
N ASN A 376 1.38 4.54 15.45
CA ASN A 376 1.60 4.44 14.02
C ASN A 376 0.48 5.18 13.28
N MET A 377 0.63 6.48 13.12
CA MET A 377 -0.33 7.37 12.47
C MET A 377 0.06 7.56 11.00
N PRO A 378 -0.86 7.32 10.05
CA PRO A 378 -0.58 7.54 8.64
C PRO A 378 -0.66 9.06 8.29
N PRO A 379 0.05 9.52 7.25
CA PRO A 379 -0.05 10.87 6.72
C PRO A 379 -1.39 11.11 5.99
N HIS A 380 -1.80 12.38 5.85
CA HIS A 380 -3.05 12.80 5.23
C HIS A 380 -2.85 14.05 4.36
N ASN A 381 -3.78 14.29 3.43
CA ASN A 381 -3.73 15.43 2.54
C ASN A 381 -4.08 16.75 3.28
N LEU A 382 -3.26 17.78 3.10
CA LEU A 382 -3.40 19.06 3.79
C LEU A 382 -4.70 19.80 3.44
N ARG A 383 -5.19 19.71 2.20
CA ARG A 383 -6.44 20.38 1.80
C ARG A 383 -7.65 19.73 2.48
N GLU A 384 -7.69 18.40 2.54
CA GLU A 384 -8.77 17.67 3.23
C GLU A 384 -8.75 17.91 4.74
N LEU A 385 -7.56 17.95 5.36
CA LEU A 385 -7.42 18.32 6.77
C LEU A 385 -7.91 19.75 7.03
N ALA A 386 -7.59 20.68 6.14
CA ALA A 386 -8.04 22.06 6.26
C ALA A 386 -9.55 22.19 6.13
N GLU A 387 -10.19 21.48 5.21
CA GLU A 387 -11.66 21.44 5.10
C GLU A 387 -12.31 20.93 6.40
N ALA A 388 -11.73 19.90 7.03
CA ALA A 388 -12.19 19.42 8.32
C ALA A 388 -12.01 20.47 9.44
N VAL A 389 -10.88 21.17 9.46
CA VAL A 389 -10.62 22.27 10.42
C VAL A 389 -11.61 23.42 10.20
N TYR A 390 -11.85 23.84 8.96
CA TYR A 390 -12.82 24.89 8.66
C TYR A 390 -14.22 24.52 9.14
N TRP A 391 -14.63 23.28 8.91
CA TRP A 391 -15.92 22.81 9.39
C TRP A 391 -16.02 22.85 10.91
N CYS A 392 -14.98 22.42 11.64
CA CYS A 392 -14.94 22.50 13.11
C CYS A 392 -14.96 23.94 13.64
N LEU A 393 -14.34 24.89 12.93
CA LEU A 393 -14.38 26.31 13.29
C LEU A 393 -15.79 26.90 13.06
N ASP A 394 -16.42 26.54 11.94
CA ASP A 394 -17.77 27.02 11.58
C ASP A 394 -18.85 26.38 12.47
N ASN A 395 -18.63 25.16 12.96
CA ASN A 395 -19.58 24.36 13.74
C ASN A 395 -19.04 24.05 15.15
N HIS A 396 -18.49 25.05 15.84
CA HIS A 396 -17.80 24.86 17.13
C HIS A 396 -18.68 24.32 18.28
N GLU A 397 -20.01 24.35 18.14
CA GLU A 397 -20.96 23.81 19.12
C GLU A 397 -21.43 22.38 18.79
N ALA A 398 -20.98 21.82 17.67
CA ALA A 398 -21.34 20.46 17.27
C ALA A 398 -20.85 19.43 18.31
N ASP A 399 -21.68 18.41 18.53
CA ASP A 399 -21.29 17.30 19.39
C ASP A 399 -20.23 16.40 18.72
N GLU A 400 -19.72 15.43 19.48
CA GLU A 400 -18.64 14.57 19.00
C GLU A 400 -19.04 13.72 17.79
N GLU A 401 -20.30 13.27 17.74
CA GLU A 401 -20.78 12.36 16.71
C GLU A 401 -20.99 13.10 15.39
N ALA A 402 -21.60 14.28 15.43
CA ALA A 402 -21.72 15.17 14.28
C ALA A 402 -20.33 15.60 13.77
N THR A 403 -19.40 15.91 14.68
CA THR A 403 -18.03 16.27 14.32
C THR A 403 -17.31 15.10 13.62
N LEU A 404 -17.40 13.89 14.17
CA LEU A 404 -16.81 12.70 13.57
C LEU A 404 -17.36 12.43 12.18
N ALA A 405 -18.68 12.46 12.01
CA ALA A 405 -19.31 12.26 10.70
C ALA A 405 -18.82 13.30 9.67
N ALA A 406 -18.80 14.58 10.03
CA ALA A 406 -18.39 15.65 9.13
C ALA A 406 -16.88 15.63 8.81
N VAL A 407 -16.04 15.27 9.77
CA VAL A 407 -14.59 15.14 9.56
C VAL A 407 -14.29 13.93 8.66
N CYS A 408 -14.95 12.79 8.88
CA CYS A 408 -14.79 11.59 8.02
C CYS A 408 -15.31 11.79 6.60
N GLU A 409 -16.30 12.66 6.39
CA GLU A 409 -16.78 13.02 5.04
C GLU A 409 -15.71 13.79 4.24
N ARG A 410 -14.93 14.63 4.92
CA ARG A 410 -13.93 15.52 4.29
C ARG A 410 -12.56 14.86 4.14
N VAL A 411 -12.12 14.14 5.18
CA VAL A 411 -10.86 13.40 5.19
C VAL A 411 -11.13 12.00 4.64
N LYS A 412 -10.87 11.81 3.36
CA LYS A 412 -11.24 10.60 2.61
C LYS A 412 -10.46 9.36 3.07
N GLY A 413 -9.25 9.58 3.56
CA GLY A 413 -8.31 8.53 3.92
C GLY A 413 -6.88 9.05 4.01
N PRO A 414 -5.92 8.19 4.41
CA PRO A 414 -4.50 8.50 4.32
C PRO A 414 -4.06 8.98 2.94
N ASP A 415 -3.02 9.81 2.91
CA ASP A 415 -2.35 10.25 1.68
C ASP A 415 -0.84 10.04 1.82
N PHE A 416 -0.33 8.95 1.25
CA PHE A 416 1.05 8.55 1.40
C PHE A 416 1.97 9.30 0.42
N PRO A 417 3.20 9.65 0.84
CA PRO A 417 4.17 10.30 -0.04
C PRO A 417 4.55 9.44 -1.25
N THR A 418 4.49 8.12 -1.12
CA THR A 418 4.82 7.13 -2.17
C THR A 418 3.65 6.83 -3.12
N HIS A 419 2.56 7.60 -3.05
CA HIS A 419 1.34 7.39 -3.83
C HIS A 419 0.66 6.06 -3.48
N GLY A 420 0.64 5.10 -4.40
CA GLY A 420 0.05 3.78 -4.24
C GLY A 420 -1.47 3.79 -4.20
N LEU A 421 -2.02 2.60 -3.95
CA LEU A 421 -3.45 2.35 -3.83
C LEU A 421 -3.79 1.94 -2.39
N ILE A 422 -4.93 2.42 -1.87
CA ILE A 422 -5.60 1.83 -0.71
C ILE A 422 -6.74 0.96 -1.22
N VAL A 423 -6.82 -0.28 -0.71
CA VAL A 423 -7.81 -1.28 -1.15
C VAL A 423 -8.91 -1.41 -0.10
N GLY A 424 -10.09 -0.88 -0.41
CA GLY A 424 -11.25 -0.83 0.46
C GLY A 424 -11.19 0.30 1.49
N SER A 425 -12.36 0.70 2.02
CA SER A 425 -12.51 1.80 2.98
C SER A 425 -12.67 1.33 4.43
N GLN A 426 -12.96 0.06 4.69
CA GLN A 426 -13.24 -0.43 6.05
C GLN A 426 -12.09 -0.15 7.03
N GLY A 427 -10.85 -0.40 6.61
CA GLY A 427 -9.68 -0.12 7.46
C GLY A 427 -9.51 1.36 7.81
N ILE A 428 -9.92 2.26 6.91
CA ILE A 428 -9.92 3.72 7.14
C ILE A 428 -11.00 4.05 8.17
N ILE A 429 -12.22 3.54 7.95
CA ILE A 429 -13.38 3.77 8.82
C ILE A 429 -13.08 3.31 10.26
N ASP A 430 -12.53 2.10 10.43
CA ASP A 430 -12.17 1.57 11.75
C ASP A 430 -11.11 2.47 12.44
N THR A 431 -10.10 2.89 11.67
CA THR A 431 -9.04 3.78 12.15
C THR A 431 -9.61 5.11 12.64
N TYR A 432 -10.51 5.73 11.90
CA TYR A 432 -11.06 7.04 12.27
C TYR A 432 -12.06 6.97 13.42
N ASN A 433 -12.88 5.92 13.47
CA ASN A 433 -13.90 5.74 14.50
C ASN A 433 -13.34 5.24 15.84
N THR A 434 -12.20 4.53 15.83
CA THR A 434 -11.67 3.90 17.05
C THR A 434 -10.25 4.33 17.40
N GLY A 435 -9.56 5.01 16.49
CA GLY A 435 -8.13 5.27 16.57
C GLY A 435 -7.25 4.07 16.20
N ARG A 436 -7.83 2.93 15.78
CA ARG A 436 -7.07 1.73 15.37
C ARG A 436 -7.70 1.07 14.16
N GLY A 437 -6.87 0.59 13.24
CA GLY A 437 -7.34 -0.14 12.07
C GLY A 437 -6.20 -0.70 11.23
N SER A 438 -6.56 -1.49 10.22
CA SER A 438 -5.60 -2.08 9.28
C SER A 438 -5.93 -1.62 7.87
N ILE A 439 -5.09 -0.76 7.32
CA ILE A 439 -5.32 -0.13 6.02
C ILE A 439 -4.52 -0.90 4.96
N ARG A 440 -5.21 -1.57 4.04
CA ARG A 440 -4.58 -2.39 3.02
C ARG A 440 -4.03 -1.50 1.91
N MET A 441 -2.73 -1.57 1.67
CA MET A 441 -2.02 -0.82 0.64
C MET A 441 -1.60 -1.76 -0.49
N ARG A 442 -1.64 -1.27 -1.73
CA ARG A 442 -1.28 -2.03 -2.93
C ARG A 442 -0.46 -1.14 -3.87
N GLY A 443 0.61 -1.69 -4.45
CA GLY A 443 1.41 -1.03 -5.48
C GLY A 443 0.67 -0.98 -6.82
N VAL A 444 1.06 -0.03 -7.66
CA VAL A 444 0.48 0.16 -8.99
C VAL A 444 1.27 -0.65 -10.00
N VAL A 445 0.55 -1.43 -10.80
CA VAL A 445 1.14 -2.31 -11.80
C VAL A 445 0.42 -2.14 -13.12
N GLU A 446 1.19 -1.95 -14.18
CA GLU A 446 0.73 -1.92 -15.56
C GLU A 446 1.19 -3.19 -16.29
N ILE A 447 0.40 -3.65 -17.26
CA ILE A 447 0.77 -4.78 -18.11
C ILE A 447 1.23 -4.21 -19.45
N GLU A 448 2.49 -4.44 -19.80
CA GLU A 448 3.07 -4.02 -21.07
C GLU A 448 3.38 -5.24 -21.95
N GLU A 449 3.41 -5.04 -23.26
CA GLU A 449 3.84 -6.07 -24.23
C GLU A 449 4.99 -5.49 -25.08
N ASP A 450 6.12 -6.20 -25.11
CA ASP A 450 7.27 -5.78 -25.91
C ASP A 450 7.02 -5.98 -27.42
N SER A 451 7.85 -5.35 -28.26
CA SER A 451 7.77 -5.48 -29.73
C SER A 451 7.98 -6.92 -30.25
N ARG A 452 8.38 -7.86 -29.38
CA ARG A 452 8.58 -9.28 -29.66
C ARG A 452 7.43 -10.15 -29.13
N GLY A 453 6.36 -9.54 -28.60
CA GLY A 453 5.16 -10.21 -28.07
C GLY A 453 5.35 -10.83 -26.68
N ARG A 454 6.34 -10.39 -25.89
CA ARG A 454 6.51 -10.81 -24.49
C ARG A 454 5.78 -9.84 -23.57
N THR A 455 4.95 -10.40 -22.69
CA THR A 455 4.23 -9.63 -21.66
C THR A 455 5.13 -9.40 -20.44
N SER A 456 5.10 -8.19 -19.88
CA SER A 456 5.76 -7.82 -18.63
C SER A 456 4.77 -7.13 -17.68
N LEU A 457 5.02 -7.24 -16.38
CA LEU A 457 4.37 -6.44 -15.36
C LEU A 457 5.31 -5.30 -14.99
N VAL A 458 4.86 -4.06 -15.10
CA VAL A 458 5.63 -2.88 -14.76
C VAL A 458 5.06 -2.27 -13.50
N ILE A 459 5.84 -2.32 -12.41
CA ILE A 459 5.47 -1.72 -11.13
C ILE A 459 5.97 -0.29 -11.12
N THR A 460 5.04 0.66 -11.00
CA THR A 460 5.31 2.11 -11.06
C THR A 460 5.21 2.80 -9.70
N GLU A 461 4.52 2.18 -8.74
CA GLU A 461 4.36 2.70 -7.38
C GLU A 461 4.38 1.54 -6.37
N LEU A 462 5.07 1.70 -5.24
CA LEU A 462 5.10 0.72 -4.14
C LEU A 462 4.32 1.22 -2.91
N PRO A 463 3.80 0.31 -2.07
CA PRO A 463 3.20 0.70 -0.79
C PRO A 463 4.15 1.48 0.12
N TYR A 464 3.59 2.32 0.99
CA TYR A 464 4.36 3.14 1.92
C TYR A 464 5.24 2.28 2.85
N GLN A 465 6.47 2.74 3.09
CA GLN A 465 7.51 2.07 3.90
C GLN A 465 8.04 0.73 3.33
N VAL A 466 7.73 0.40 2.07
CA VAL A 466 8.36 -0.73 1.39
C VAL A 466 9.68 -0.27 0.78
N ASN A 467 10.78 -0.93 1.15
CA ASN A 467 12.10 -0.71 0.59
C ASN A 467 12.22 -1.41 -0.77
N HIS A 468 12.70 -0.68 -1.78
CA HIS A 468 12.71 -1.13 -3.18
C HIS A 468 13.61 -2.37 -3.37
N ASP A 469 14.85 -2.30 -2.92
CA ASP A 469 15.85 -3.36 -3.13
C ASP A 469 15.49 -4.65 -2.39
N ASN A 470 14.99 -4.54 -1.16
CA ASN A 470 14.54 -5.67 -0.36
C ASN A 470 13.30 -6.33 -0.98
N PHE A 471 12.41 -5.54 -1.59
CA PHE A 471 11.25 -6.04 -2.30
C PHE A 471 11.65 -6.86 -3.54
N ILE A 472 12.56 -6.33 -4.37
CA ILE A 472 13.08 -7.03 -5.55
C ILE A 472 13.82 -8.31 -5.14
N THR A 473 14.70 -8.22 -4.14
CA THR A 473 15.45 -9.36 -3.60
C THR A 473 14.51 -10.45 -3.11
N SER A 474 13.46 -10.09 -2.37
CA SER A 474 12.47 -11.05 -1.88
C SER A 474 11.73 -11.77 -3.03
N ILE A 475 11.39 -11.06 -4.11
CA ILE A 475 10.79 -11.69 -5.29
C ILE A 475 11.76 -12.70 -5.90
N ALA A 476 13.01 -12.31 -6.13
CA ALA A 476 14.03 -13.17 -6.73
C ALA A 476 14.24 -14.46 -5.89
N GLU A 477 14.32 -14.33 -4.57
CA GLU A 477 14.41 -15.48 -3.66
C GLU A 477 13.18 -16.40 -3.75
N GLN A 478 11.97 -15.83 -3.77
CA GLN A 478 10.74 -16.62 -3.86
C GLN A 478 10.56 -17.32 -5.21
N VAL A 479 11.06 -16.74 -6.31
CA VAL A 479 11.11 -17.39 -7.63
C VAL A 479 12.12 -18.54 -7.60
N ARG A 480 13.32 -18.32 -7.03
CA ARG A 480 14.35 -19.36 -6.88
C ARG A 480 13.87 -20.53 -6.02
N ASP A 481 13.17 -20.24 -4.92
CA ASP A 481 12.58 -21.25 -4.02
C ASP A 481 11.36 -21.97 -4.62
N GLY A 482 10.89 -21.57 -5.80
CA GLY A 482 9.71 -22.15 -6.47
C GLY A 482 8.37 -21.77 -5.84
N LYS A 483 8.32 -20.76 -4.95
CA LYS A 483 7.09 -20.24 -4.34
C LYS A 483 6.31 -19.35 -5.30
N LEU A 484 7.02 -18.56 -6.12
CA LEU A 484 6.47 -17.77 -7.21
C LEU A 484 6.81 -18.43 -8.55
N SER A 485 5.80 -18.61 -9.40
CA SER A 485 5.95 -19.21 -10.74
C SER A 485 5.51 -18.23 -11.82
N GLY A 486 5.97 -18.47 -13.05
CA GLY A 486 5.61 -17.65 -14.21
C GLY A 486 6.45 -16.39 -14.42
N ILE A 487 7.43 -16.09 -13.56
CA ILE A 487 8.37 -14.97 -13.72
C ILE A 487 9.65 -15.49 -14.40
N SER A 488 10.11 -14.82 -15.46
CA SER A 488 11.37 -15.12 -16.14
C SER A 488 12.53 -14.25 -15.64
N ASN A 489 12.29 -12.96 -15.46
CA ASN A 489 13.28 -11.99 -15.00
C ASN A 489 12.60 -10.88 -14.18
N ILE A 490 13.38 -10.18 -13.36
CA ILE A 490 12.97 -8.94 -12.69
C ILE A 490 14.14 -7.95 -12.79
N GLU A 491 13.86 -6.72 -13.20
CA GLU A 491 14.87 -5.68 -13.46
C GLU A 491 14.39 -4.34 -12.87
N ASP A 492 15.29 -3.60 -12.24
CA ASP A 492 15.00 -2.23 -11.79
C ASP A 492 15.44 -1.21 -12.84
N GLN A 493 14.47 -0.64 -13.56
CA GLN A 493 14.69 0.39 -14.58
C GLN A 493 14.38 1.79 -14.04
N SER A 494 14.41 1.97 -12.70
CA SER A 494 14.13 3.26 -12.06
C SER A 494 15.19 4.30 -12.37
N SER A 495 14.75 5.54 -12.60
CA SER A 495 15.65 6.70 -12.77
C SER A 495 14.92 7.99 -12.42
N ASP A 496 15.67 9.07 -12.16
CA ASP A 496 15.07 10.38 -11.85
C ASP A 496 14.13 10.91 -12.94
N ARG A 497 14.33 10.48 -14.20
CA ARG A 497 13.53 10.91 -15.34
C ARG A 497 12.26 10.09 -15.54
N VAL A 498 12.30 8.80 -15.23
CA VAL A 498 11.20 7.85 -15.48
C VAL A 498 10.37 7.60 -14.21
N GLY A 499 10.94 7.90 -13.03
CA GLY A 499 10.39 7.52 -11.75
C GLY A 499 10.70 6.06 -11.42
N LEU A 500 9.95 5.51 -10.46
CA LEU A 500 10.02 4.09 -10.10
C LEU A 500 9.51 3.23 -11.26
N ARG A 501 10.32 2.27 -11.71
CA ARG A 501 9.94 1.35 -12.79
C ARG A 501 10.61 0.00 -12.60
N ILE A 502 9.95 -0.91 -11.89
CA ILE A 502 10.42 -2.28 -11.70
C ILE A 502 9.70 -3.17 -12.71
N VAL A 503 10.45 -3.79 -13.62
CA VAL A 503 9.91 -4.62 -14.70
C VAL A 503 10.04 -6.10 -14.34
N VAL A 504 8.91 -6.80 -14.26
CA VAL A 504 8.84 -8.24 -14.05
C VAL A 504 8.47 -8.91 -15.37
N GLU A 505 9.44 -9.54 -16.02
CA GLU A 505 9.20 -10.28 -17.26
C GLU A 505 8.48 -11.62 -16.98
N ILE A 506 7.49 -11.94 -17.81
CA ILE A 506 6.64 -13.11 -17.65
C ILE A 506 7.07 -14.22 -18.63
N LYS A 507 7.06 -15.47 -18.17
CA LYS A 507 7.30 -16.65 -19.04
C LYS A 507 6.23 -16.75 -20.13
N ARG A 508 6.60 -17.23 -21.33
CA ARG A 508 5.71 -17.29 -22.51
C ARG A 508 4.40 -18.06 -22.29
N ASP A 509 4.38 -19.01 -21.37
CA ASP A 509 3.24 -19.86 -21.04
C ASP A 509 2.47 -19.40 -19.79
N ALA A 510 2.91 -18.33 -19.12
CA ALA A 510 2.31 -17.83 -17.89
C ALA A 510 1.32 -16.68 -18.16
N VAL A 511 0.23 -16.67 -17.42
CA VAL A 511 -0.82 -15.65 -17.52
C VAL A 511 -0.49 -14.48 -16.59
N ALA A 512 -0.33 -13.27 -17.15
CA ALA A 512 0.08 -12.07 -16.42
C ALA A 512 -0.76 -11.79 -15.16
N LYS A 513 -2.10 -11.90 -15.28
CA LYS A 513 -3.02 -11.72 -14.14
C LYS A 513 -2.78 -12.71 -13.00
N VAL A 514 -2.42 -13.96 -13.30
CA VAL A 514 -2.15 -14.98 -12.28
C VAL A 514 -0.83 -14.68 -11.55
N VAL A 515 0.20 -14.28 -12.30
CA VAL A 515 1.49 -13.87 -11.72
C VAL A 515 1.30 -12.64 -10.82
N LEU A 516 0.56 -11.63 -11.29
CA LEU A 516 0.24 -10.44 -10.51
C LEU A 516 -0.49 -10.75 -9.20
N ASN A 517 -1.51 -11.61 -9.25
CA ASN A 517 -2.23 -12.03 -8.04
C ASN A 517 -1.35 -12.80 -7.05
N ASN A 518 -0.42 -13.62 -7.56
CA ASN A 518 0.57 -14.27 -6.71
C ASN A 518 1.56 -13.28 -6.10
N LEU A 519 2.00 -12.26 -6.84
CA LEU A 519 2.81 -11.17 -6.30
C LEU A 519 2.06 -10.46 -5.16
N TYR A 520 0.82 -10.04 -5.36
CA TYR A 520 0.01 -9.42 -4.31
C TYR A 520 -0.21 -10.29 -3.06
N LYS A 521 -0.15 -11.62 -3.19
CA LYS A 521 -0.38 -12.54 -2.07
C LYS A 521 0.90 -12.87 -1.29
N HIS A 522 2.04 -12.89 -1.98
CA HIS A 522 3.28 -13.44 -1.43
C HIS A 522 4.40 -12.41 -1.25
N THR A 523 4.22 -11.18 -1.73
CA THR A 523 5.22 -10.11 -1.67
C THR A 523 4.65 -8.85 -1.02
N GLN A 524 5.53 -7.91 -0.69
CA GLN A 524 5.14 -6.61 -0.14
C GLN A 524 4.53 -5.66 -1.19
N LEU A 525 4.30 -6.12 -2.42
CA LEU A 525 3.55 -5.37 -3.44
C LEU A 525 2.13 -5.07 -2.96
N GLN A 526 1.63 -5.87 -2.02
CA GLN A 526 0.46 -5.55 -1.24
C GLN A 526 0.71 -5.89 0.22
N THR A 527 0.51 -4.91 1.10
CA THR A 527 0.76 -5.02 2.53
C THR A 527 -0.34 -4.28 3.31
N SER A 528 -0.30 -4.33 4.63
CA SER A 528 -1.25 -3.58 5.47
C SER A 528 -0.50 -2.63 6.40
N PHE A 529 -0.97 -1.39 6.46
CA PHE A 529 -0.54 -0.40 7.44
C PHE A 529 -1.40 -0.55 8.69
N GLY A 530 -0.81 -1.06 9.78
CA GLY A 530 -1.48 -1.14 11.08
C GLY A 530 -1.52 0.23 11.74
N ALA A 531 -2.63 0.96 11.56
CA ALA A 531 -2.83 2.29 12.12
C ALA A 531 -3.15 2.21 13.61
N ASN A 532 -2.48 3.04 14.40
CA ASN A 532 -2.71 3.21 15.82
C ASN A 532 -2.48 4.67 16.22
N MET A 533 -3.57 5.40 16.37
CA MET A 533 -3.65 6.84 16.60
C MET A 533 -3.43 7.17 18.09
N LEU A 534 -2.22 6.94 18.58
CA LEU A 534 -1.80 7.22 19.96
C LEU A 534 -0.91 8.47 20.03
N ALA A 535 -1.30 9.47 20.82
CA ALA A 535 -0.52 10.69 21.08
C ALA A 535 -0.56 11.10 22.55
N ILE A 536 0.33 12.01 22.95
CA ILE A 536 0.31 12.61 24.28
C ILE A 536 -0.71 13.76 24.30
N VAL A 537 -1.63 13.68 25.26
CA VAL A 537 -2.63 14.73 25.57
C VAL A 537 -2.47 15.05 27.06
N ASP A 538 -2.13 16.30 27.38
CA ASP A 538 -1.93 16.77 28.76
C ASP A 538 -0.93 15.89 29.55
N GLY A 539 0.15 15.48 28.89
CA GLY A 539 1.19 14.62 29.48
C GLY A 539 0.83 13.13 29.57
N VAL A 540 -0.35 12.71 29.10
CA VAL A 540 -0.83 11.32 29.18
C VAL A 540 -1.02 10.72 27.78
N PRO A 541 -0.55 9.49 27.51
CA PRO A 541 -0.81 8.81 26.24
C PRO A 541 -2.28 8.43 26.09
N ARG A 542 -2.92 8.84 24.99
CA ARG A 542 -4.32 8.54 24.67
C ARG A 542 -4.45 8.06 23.23
N THR A 543 -5.29 7.04 23.03
CA THR A 543 -5.75 6.65 21.69
C THR A 543 -6.92 7.55 21.31
N LEU A 544 -6.83 8.20 20.16
CA LEU A 544 -7.75 9.24 19.73
C LEU A 544 -8.41 8.88 18.41
N ARG A 545 -9.69 9.25 18.27
CA ARG A 545 -10.40 9.26 16.99
C ARG A 545 -9.95 10.44 16.13
N LEU A 546 -10.34 10.42 14.85
CA LEU A 546 -9.99 11.49 13.92
C LEU A 546 -10.56 12.86 14.33
N ASP A 547 -11.82 12.91 14.78
CA ASP A 547 -12.46 14.15 15.26
C ASP A 547 -11.76 14.75 16.48
N GLN A 548 -11.26 13.90 17.38
CA GLN A 548 -10.56 14.33 18.58
C GLN A 548 -9.22 14.97 18.22
N LEU A 549 -8.47 14.38 17.28
CA LEU A 549 -7.20 14.94 16.80
C LEU A 549 -7.40 16.33 16.18
N ILE A 550 -8.41 16.49 15.31
CA ILE A 550 -8.74 17.78 14.70
C ILE A 550 -9.17 18.80 15.77
N ARG A 551 -10.01 18.41 16.74
CA ARG A 551 -10.45 19.32 17.80
C ARG A 551 -9.30 19.76 18.71
N HIS A 552 -8.39 18.87 19.08
CA HIS A 552 -7.19 19.23 19.83
C HIS A 552 -6.31 20.24 19.07
N TYR A 553 -6.14 20.05 17.77
CA TYR A 553 -5.44 21.00 16.92
C TYR A 553 -6.14 22.37 16.85
N VAL A 554 -7.47 22.40 16.64
CA VAL A 554 -8.26 23.64 16.60
C VAL A 554 -8.15 24.41 17.92
N ASN A 555 -8.28 23.73 19.04
CA ASN A 555 -8.17 24.34 20.37
C ASN A 555 -6.78 24.93 20.60
N HIS A 556 -5.72 24.23 20.18
CA HIS A 556 -4.35 24.75 20.22
C HIS A 556 -4.19 26.00 19.37
N GLN A 557 -4.73 26.03 18.14
CA GLN A 557 -4.66 27.23 17.30
C GLN A 557 -5.40 28.41 17.93
N LEU A 558 -6.58 28.20 18.51
CA LEU A 558 -7.30 29.26 19.21
C LEU A 558 -6.51 29.80 20.40
N GLU A 559 -5.90 28.92 21.19
CA GLU A 559 -5.01 29.32 22.29
C GLU A 559 -3.82 30.17 21.78
N VAL A 560 -3.14 29.71 20.72
CA VAL A 560 -2.05 30.44 20.08
C VAL A 560 -2.49 31.84 19.63
N ILE A 561 -3.65 31.97 18.98
CA ILE A 561 -4.19 33.27 18.55
C ILE A 561 -4.51 34.17 19.74
N VAL A 562 -5.12 33.65 20.80
CA VAL A 562 -5.43 34.44 22.01
C VAL A 562 -4.15 34.90 22.70
N ARG A 563 -3.15 34.04 22.86
CA ARG A 563 -1.85 34.38 23.46
C ARG A 563 -1.11 35.43 22.64
N ARG A 564 -1.02 35.23 21.32
CA ARG A 564 -0.45 36.20 20.36
C ARG A 564 -1.11 37.57 20.47
N THR A 565 -2.45 37.59 20.44
CA THR A 565 -3.23 38.83 20.49
C THR A 565 -3.05 39.53 21.84
N THR A 566 -2.99 38.77 22.94
CA THR A 566 -2.71 39.30 24.28
C THR A 566 -1.30 39.89 24.39
N TYR A 567 -0.30 39.20 23.83
CA TYR A 567 1.08 39.69 23.76
C TYR A 567 1.16 41.01 22.98
N ARG A 568 0.58 41.04 21.77
CA ARG A 568 0.54 42.24 20.92
C ARG A 568 -0.21 43.38 21.60
N LEU A 569 -1.35 43.10 22.26
CA LEU A 569 -2.11 44.10 23.01
C LEU A 569 -1.31 44.69 24.16
N ARG A 570 -0.58 43.85 24.91
CA ARG A 570 0.31 44.30 25.98
C ARG A 570 1.42 45.20 25.44
N LYS A 571 2.09 44.80 24.34
CA LYS A 571 3.14 45.60 23.70
C LYS A 571 2.63 46.91 23.10
N ALA A 572 1.46 46.87 22.47
CA ALA A 572 0.80 48.06 21.94
C ALA A 572 0.41 49.03 23.07
N ASN A 573 -0.13 48.53 24.18
CA ASN A 573 -0.44 49.34 25.37
C ASN A 573 0.83 49.93 26.02
N GLU A 574 1.90 49.16 26.19
CA GLU A 574 3.19 49.66 26.67
C GLU A 574 3.67 50.83 25.80
N ARG A 575 3.54 50.71 24.47
CA ARG A 575 3.95 51.77 23.53
C ARG A 575 3.01 52.98 23.55
N ALA A 576 1.70 52.76 23.55
CA ALA A 576 0.69 53.81 23.64
C ALA A 576 0.83 54.60 24.93
N HIS A 577 1.13 53.93 26.04
CA HIS A 577 1.38 54.55 27.34
C HIS A 577 2.50 55.60 27.24
N ILE A 578 3.64 55.27 26.64
CA ILE A 578 4.72 56.24 26.41
C ILE A 578 4.26 57.39 25.52
N LEU A 579 3.58 57.10 24.41
CA LEU A 579 3.14 58.12 23.45
C LEU A 579 2.10 59.07 24.05
N ARG A 580 1.17 58.59 24.89
CA ARG A 580 0.21 59.41 25.64
C ARG A 580 0.94 60.41 26.54
N GLY A 581 2.00 59.98 27.23
CA GLY A 581 2.84 60.85 28.05
C GLY A 581 3.58 61.91 27.23
N LEU A 582 4.16 61.51 26.08
CA LEU A 582 4.84 62.43 25.17
C LEU A 582 3.88 63.47 24.56
N VAL A 583 2.67 63.06 24.16
CA VAL A 583 1.66 63.99 23.64
C VAL A 583 1.23 65.00 24.71
N LYS A 584 0.95 64.54 25.95
CA LYS A 584 0.68 65.44 27.09
C LYS A 584 1.81 66.46 27.30
N ALA A 585 3.07 66.02 27.23
CA ALA A 585 4.22 66.90 27.37
C ALA A 585 4.38 67.88 26.19
N LEU A 586 4.05 67.48 24.97
CA LEU A 586 4.09 68.35 23.78
C LEU A 586 2.97 69.40 23.79
N ASP A 587 1.85 69.11 24.43
CA ASP A 587 0.74 70.04 24.61
C ASP A 587 1.01 71.09 25.71
N ALA A 588 1.82 70.75 26.72
CA ALA A 588 2.25 71.62 27.83
C ALA A 588 3.77 71.89 27.80
N LEU A 589 4.34 72.08 26.60
CA LEU A 589 5.79 72.05 26.39
C LEU A 589 6.54 73.15 27.17
N ASP A 590 5.98 74.36 27.22
CA ASP A 590 6.63 75.49 27.90
C ASP A 590 6.66 75.27 29.42
N GLU A 591 5.57 74.76 30.02
CA GLU A 591 5.53 74.41 31.45
C GLU A 591 6.51 73.26 31.77
N VAL A 592 6.58 72.25 30.91
CA VAL A 592 7.51 71.12 31.06
C VAL A 592 8.97 71.58 31.03
N ILE A 593 9.36 72.42 30.06
CA ILE A 593 10.73 72.94 29.96
C ILE A 593 11.05 73.85 31.16
N ALA A 594 10.10 74.69 31.58
CA ALA A 594 10.29 75.57 32.74
C ALA A 594 10.53 74.75 34.03
N LEU A 595 9.72 73.72 34.26
CA LEU A 595 9.85 72.81 35.40
C LEU A 595 11.20 72.08 35.39
N ILE A 596 11.60 71.51 34.25
CA ILE A 596 12.89 70.80 34.12
C ILE A 596 14.06 71.75 34.39
N ARG A 597 14.02 72.98 33.87
CA ARG A 597 15.07 73.99 34.09
C ARG A 597 15.14 74.51 35.53
N ALA A 598 14.02 74.54 36.23
CA ALA A 598 13.95 74.98 37.63
C ALA A 598 14.35 73.88 38.63
N SER A 599 14.33 72.61 38.20
CA SER A 599 14.63 71.46 39.05
C SER A 599 16.14 71.28 39.25
N ALA A 600 16.55 71.09 40.51
CA ALA A 600 17.97 70.94 40.86
C ALA A 600 18.55 69.55 40.52
N THR A 601 17.70 68.53 40.41
CA THR A 601 18.08 67.15 40.09
C THR A 601 17.06 66.49 39.16
N VAL A 602 17.46 65.40 38.51
CA VAL A 602 16.57 64.58 37.67
C VAL A 602 15.38 64.05 38.47
N GLU A 603 15.59 63.61 39.71
CA GLU A 603 14.51 63.08 40.56
C GLU A 603 13.47 64.15 40.95
N VAL A 604 13.91 65.40 41.18
CA VAL A 604 12.99 66.52 41.41
C VAL A 604 12.20 66.82 40.13
N ALA A 605 12.86 66.82 38.97
CA ALA A 605 12.19 67.04 37.69
C ALA A 605 11.16 65.92 37.39
N ARG A 606 11.54 64.66 37.61
CA ARG A 606 10.68 63.49 37.44
C ARG A 606 9.43 63.58 38.30
N THR A 607 9.60 63.82 39.61
CA THR A 607 8.49 63.96 40.57
C THR A 607 7.57 65.12 40.18
N GLY A 608 8.15 66.26 39.80
CA GLY A 608 7.35 67.40 39.34
C GLY A 608 6.58 67.12 38.04
N LEU A 609 7.15 66.35 37.10
CA LEU A 609 6.48 66.01 35.84
C LEU A 609 5.31 65.05 36.06
N ILE A 610 5.47 64.08 36.98
CA ILE A 610 4.41 63.18 37.45
C ILE A 610 3.22 63.98 37.94
N GLU A 611 3.45 64.96 38.82
CA GLU A 611 2.39 65.80 39.39
C GLU A 611 1.79 66.77 38.35
N LEU A 612 2.62 67.38 37.50
CA LEU A 612 2.19 68.40 36.53
C LEU A 612 1.29 67.83 35.43
N LEU A 613 1.64 66.64 34.90
CA LEU A 613 0.98 66.06 33.72
C LEU A 613 0.02 64.92 34.08
N ASP A 614 -0.06 64.55 35.36
CA ASP A 614 -0.79 63.37 35.86
C ASP A 614 -0.39 62.11 35.07
N ILE A 615 0.90 61.74 35.21
CA ILE A 615 1.57 60.65 34.50
C ILE A 615 2.37 59.79 35.47
N ASP A 616 2.77 58.60 35.04
CA ASP A 616 3.61 57.73 35.88
C ASP A 616 5.12 57.96 35.68
N GLU A 617 5.91 57.22 36.46
CA GLU A 617 7.36 57.31 36.43
C GLU A 617 7.97 56.96 35.06
N ILE A 618 7.39 55.97 34.38
CA ILE A 618 7.86 55.49 33.08
C ILE A 618 7.66 56.57 32.01
N GLN A 619 6.49 57.21 32.00
CA GLN A 619 6.18 58.33 31.10
C GLN A 619 7.05 59.55 31.41
N ALA A 620 7.22 59.90 32.70
CA ALA A 620 8.07 61.02 33.10
C ALA A 620 9.53 60.81 32.67
N GLN A 621 10.07 59.60 32.84
CA GLN A 621 11.40 59.25 32.36
C GLN A 621 11.50 59.37 30.83
N ALA A 622 10.50 58.88 30.08
CA ALA A 622 10.49 59.00 28.62
C ALA A 622 10.45 60.45 28.13
N ILE A 623 9.80 61.36 28.86
CA ILE A 623 9.81 62.81 28.58
C ILE A 623 11.20 63.40 28.85
N LEU A 624 11.85 63.01 29.95
CA LEU A 624 13.20 63.47 30.29
C LEU A 624 14.25 63.00 29.26
N ASP A 625 14.06 61.80 28.71
CA ASP A 625 14.93 61.22 27.67
C ASP A 625 14.62 61.77 26.26
N MET A 626 13.58 62.61 26.12
CA MET A 626 13.16 63.17 24.84
C MET A 626 14.22 64.11 24.27
N GLN A 627 14.64 63.84 23.03
CA GLN A 627 15.62 64.67 22.33
C GLN A 627 14.96 65.91 21.71
N LEU A 628 15.64 67.06 21.77
CA LEU A 628 15.14 68.35 21.24
C LEU A 628 14.66 68.31 19.78
N ARG A 629 15.23 67.44 18.94
CA ARG A 629 14.79 67.25 17.54
C ARG A 629 13.32 66.79 17.41
N ARG A 630 12.77 66.13 18.44
CA ARG A 630 11.38 65.64 18.48
C ARG A 630 10.36 66.78 18.63
N LEU A 631 10.80 67.99 18.98
CA LEU A 631 9.95 69.17 19.13
C LEU A 631 9.61 69.84 17.79
N ALA A 632 10.27 69.45 16.69
CA ALA A 632 9.94 69.96 15.36
C ALA A 632 8.48 69.63 15.00
N ALA A 633 7.79 70.55 14.30
CA ALA A 633 6.35 70.41 14.02
C ALA A 633 5.98 69.07 13.35
N LEU A 634 6.81 68.60 12.41
CA LEU A 634 6.61 67.30 11.74
C LEU A 634 6.80 66.11 12.68
N GLU A 635 7.74 66.18 13.62
CA GLU A 635 7.97 65.11 14.61
C GLU A 635 6.86 65.07 15.65
N ARG A 636 6.34 66.24 16.08
CA ARG A 636 5.13 66.31 16.91
C ARG A 636 3.94 65.66 16.22
N GLN A 637 3.67 66.03 14.98
CA GLN A 637 2.56 65.44 14.21
C GLN A 637 2.72 63.93 14.09
N ARG A 638 3.94 63.46 13.77
CA ARG A 638 4.24 62.03 13.70
C ARG A 638 3.96 61.29 15.01
N ILE A 639 4.29 61.87 16.17
CA ILE A 639 3.99 61.25 17.48
C ILE A 639 2.48 61.12 17.70
N VAL A 640 1.72 62.15 17.32
CA VAL A 640 0.24 62.15 17.41
C VAL A 640 -0.36 61.11 16.46
N ASP A 641 0.13 61.04 15.22
CA ASP A 641 -0.32 60.06 14.22
C ASP A 641 0.04 58.63 14.64
N ASP A 642 1.25 58.41 15.17
CA ASP A 642 1.71 57.12 15.71
C ASP A 642 0.83 56.68 16.89
N LEU A 643 0.45 57.62 17.78
CA LEU A 643 -0.49 57.34 18.88
C LEU A 643 -1.87 56.95 18.35
N ALA A 644 -2.43 57.74 17.43
CA ALA A 644 -3.75 57.45 16.85
C ALA A 644 -3.79 56.09 16.15
N LYS A 645 -2.72 55.72 15.44
CA LYS A 645 -2.58 54.41 14.80
C LYS A 645 -2.54 53.28 15.83
N ILE A 646 -1.75 53.43 16.90
CA ILE A 646 -1.63 52.40 17.94
C ILE A 646 -2.93 52.27 18.75
N GLU A 647 -3.65 53.36 19.02
CA GLU A 647 -4.97 53.30 19.66
C GLU A 647 -5.98 52.51 18.81
N ALA A 648 -5.96 52.70 17.49
CA ALA A 648 -6.79 51.92 16.57
C ALA A 648 -6.39 50.43 16.56
N GLU A 649 -5.09 50.12 16.64
CA GLU A 649 -4.58 48.76 16.77
C GLU A 649 -4.99 48.11 18.10
N ILE A 650 -4.89 48.83 19.22
CA ILE A 650 -5.35 48.38 20.54
C ILE A 650 -6.84 48.05 20.49
N ALA A 651 -7.67 48.93 19.94
CA ALA A 651 -9.11 48.71 19.82
C ALA A 651 -9.43 47.46 18.98
N ASP A 652 -8.69 47.22 17.90
CA ASP A 652 -8.86 46.00 17.10
C ASP A 652 -8.45 44.73 17.86
N LEU A 653 -7.30 44.76 18.55
CA LEU A 653 -6.81 43.64 19.35
C LEU A 653 -7.75 43.31 20.52
N GLU A 654 -8.28 44.32 21.20
CA GLU A 654 -9.31 44.16 22.24
C GLU A 654 -10.59 43.53 21.67
N ASP A 655 -11.03 43.96 20.49
CA ASP A 655 -12.20 43.40 19.81
C ASP A 655 -11.98 41.93 19.40
N ILE A 656 -10.77 41.56 18.95
CA ILE A 656 -10.41 40.15 18.67
C ILE A 656 -10.49 39.31 19.96
N LEU A 657 -9.95 39.80 21.08
CA LEU A 657 -10.01 39.07 22.35
C LEU A 657 -11.44 38.95 22.90
N ALA A 658 -12.28 39.96 22.68
CA ALA A 658 -13.67 39.97 23.13
C ALA A 658 -14.59 39.06 22.29
N LYS A 659 -14.25 38.77 21.03
CA LYS A 659 -15.11 38.06 20.07
C LYS A 659 -14.50 36.74 19.61
N PRO A 660 -14.91 35.59 20.19
CA PRO A 660 -14.45 34.26 19.76
C PRO A 660 -14.66 33.98 18.26
N GLU A 661 -15.70 34.54 17.64
CA GLU A 661 -15.96 34.44 16.20
C GLU A 661 -14.85 35.08 15.36
N ARG A 662 -14.25 36.20 15.82
CA ARG A 662 -13.10 36.80 15.15
C ARG A 662 -11.85 35.95 15.30
N GLN A 663 -11.64 35.33 16.46
CA GLN A 663 -10.53 34.41 16.68
C GLN A 663 -10.61 33.20 15.73
N ARG A 664 -11.80 32.60 15.60
CA ARG A 664 -12.04 31.49 14.66
C ARG A 664 -11.83 31.91 13.20
N ALA A 665 -12.32 33.10 12.81
CA ALA A 665 -12.10 33.64 11.47
C ALA A 665 -10.61 33.82 11.15
N ILE A 666 -9.83 34.35 12.09
CA ILE A 666 -8.37 34.50 11.95
C ILE A 666 -7.68 33.13 11.76
N VAL A 667 -8.02 32.13 12.58
CA VAL A 667 -7.46 30.77 12.43
C VAL A 667 -7.79 30.21 11.04
N ARG A 668 -9.03 30.36 10.59
CA ARG A 668 -9.49 29.90 9.28
C ARG A 668 -8.73 30.57 8.14
N ASP A 669 -8.61 31.90 8.17
CA ASP A 669 -8.00 32.67 7.10
C ASP A 669 -6.49 32.44 7.02
N GLU A 670 -5.81 32.35 8.17
CA GLU A 670 -4.37 32.06 8.21
C GLU A 670 -4.06 30.61 7.77
N LEU A 671 -4.88 29.62 8.17
CA LEU A 671 -4.74 28.26 7.64
C LEU A 671 -5.03 28.21 6.14
N LYS A 672 -6.01 28.99 5.66
CA LYS A 672 -6.31 29.10 4.24
C LYS A 672 -5.14 29.64 3.43
N GLU A 673 -4.44 30.66 3.91
CA GLU A 673 -3.23 31.18 3.27
C GLU A 673 -2.17 30.07 3.10
N ILE A 674 -1.94 29.27 4.16
CA ILE A 674 -0.98 28.16 4.15
C ILE A 674 -1.42 27.08 3.14
N VAL A 675 -2.69 26.71 3.13
CA VAL A 675 -3.25 25.68 2.24
C VAL A 675 -3.22 26.12 0.78
N ASP A 676 -3.53 27.38 0.51
CA ASP A 676 -3.47 27.94 -0.85
C ASP A 676 -2.02 27.94 -1.37
N LYS A 677 -1.03 28.10 -0.49
CA LYS A 677 0.40 28.11 -0.85
C LYS A 677 1.06 26.73 -0.92
N TYR A 678 0.71 25.82 -0.01
CA TYR A 678 1.42 24.56 0.18
C TYR A 678 0.54 23.30 0.02
N GLY A 679 -0.78 23.47 -0.06
CA GLY A 679 -1.71 22.37 -0.28
C GLY A 679 -1.55 21.80 -1.69
N ASP A 680 -1.50 20.47 -1.80
CA ASP A 680 -1.34 19.74 -3.04
C ASP A 680 -2.48 18.74 -3.27
N ASP A 681 -2.52 18.19 -4.49
CA ASP A 681 -3.51 17.18 -4.84
C ASP A 681 -3.22 15.86 -4.12
N ARG A 682 -4.28 15.08 -3.90
CA ARG A 682 -4.19 13.73 -3.33
C ARG A 682 -3.34 12.83 -4.23
N ARG A 683 -2.38 12.13 -3.62
CA ARG A 683 -1.46 11.20 -4.29
C ARG A 683 -2.02 9.78 -4.28
N THR A 684 -2.38 9.29 -3.09
CA THR A 684 -2.87 7.91 -2.90
C THR A 684 -4.30 7.78 -3.39
N ARG A 685 -4.55 6.78 -4.24
CA ARG A 685 -5.89 6.48 -4.76
C ARG A 685 -6.58 5.42 -3.91
N ILE A 686 -7.82 5.67 -3.52
CA ILE A 686 -8.63 4.69 -2.78
C ILE A 686 -9.47 3.94 -3.81
N ILE A 687 -9.22 2.64 -3.94
CA ILE A 687 -10.01 1.75 -4.79
C ILE A 687 -10.92 0.88 -3.93
N PRO A 688 -12.09 0.45 -4.44
CA PRO A 688 -12.91 -0.53 -3.76
C PRO A 688 -12.12 -1.82 -3.49
N ALA A 689 -12.46 -2.54 -2.43
CA ALA A 689 -11.83 -3.83 -2.21
C ALA A 689 -12.27 -4.81 -3.31
N ASP A 690 -11.37 -5.72 -3.73
CA ASP A 690 -11.75 -6.82 -4.64
C ASP A 690 -12.91 -7.59 -3.97
N GLY A 691 -14.13 -7.35 -4.46
CA GLY A 691 -15.38 -7.61 -3.75
C GLY A 691 -16.52 -6.62 -4.07
N ASP A 692 -16.22 -5.39 -4.50
CA ASP A 692 -17.22 -4.35 -4.82
C ASP A 692 -17.42 -4.08 -6.33
N VAL A 693 -16.51 -4.58 -7.17
CA VAL A 693 -16.72 -4.74 -8.62
C VAL A 693 -16.31 -6.16 -8.94
N ALA A 694 -17.28 -7.00 -9.26
CA ALA A 694 -16.97 -8.37 -9.62
C ALA A 694 -16.27 -8.36 -10.98
N ASP A 695 -15.29 -9.24 -11.21
CA ASP A 695 -14.63 -9.42 -12.52
C ASP A 695 -15.67 -9.58 -13.66
N GLU A 696 -16.89 -9.98 -13.32
CA GLU A 696 -18.06 -10.08 -14.19
C GLU A 696 -18.54 -8.71 -14.74
N ASP A 697 -18.47 -7.62 -13.99
CA ASP A 697 -18.96 -6.30 -14.43
C ASP A 697 -18.11 -5.68 -15.56
N LEU A 698 -16.88 -6.18 -15.74
CA LEU A 698 -15.98 -5.82 -16.85
C LEU A 698 -16.22 -6.67 -18.10
N ILE A 699 -17.04 -7.72 -18.00
CA ILE A 699 -17.33 -8.65 -19.09
C ILE A 699 -18.72 -8.32 -19.63
N ALA A 700 -18.84 -8.16 -20.94
CA ALA A 700 -20.15 -7.93 -21.55
C ALA A 700 -21.06 -9.15 -21.34
N ARG A 701 -22.31 -8.91 -20.92
CA ARG A 701 -23.38 -9.91 -20.95
C ARG A 701 -23.77 -10.14 -22.40
N GLU A 702 -23.28 -11.23 -22.98
CA GLU A 702 -23.61 -11.67 -24.33
C GLU A 702 -24.03 -13.14 -24.32
N ASP A 703 -24.86 -13.53 -25.28
CA ASP A 703 -25.26 -14.93 -25.43
C ASP A 703 -24.16 -15.70 -26.16
N VAL A 704 -23.70 -16.78 -25.52
CA VAL A 704 -22.67 -17.67 -26.04
C VAL A 704 -23.20 -19.10 -26.13
N VAL A 705 -22.68 -19.83 -27.11
CA VAL A 705 -22.91 -21.26 -27.28
C VAL A 705 -21.82 -21.99 -26.50
N VAL A 706 -22.22 -22.75 -25.48
CA VAL A 706 -21.31 -23.62 -24.74
C VAL A 706 -21.38 -25.02 -25.34
N THR A 707 -20.23 -25.64 -25.58
CA THR A 707 -20.11 -27.01 -26.07
C THR A 707 -19.21 -27.80 -25.13
N ILE A 708 -19.68 -28.94 -24.64
CA ILE A 708 -18.93 -29.86 -23.78
C ILE A 708 -19.00 -31.28 -24.37
N THR A 709 -17.85 -31.89 -24.64
CA THR A 709 -17.76 -33.26 -25.17
C THR A 709 -17.83 -34.30 -24.06
N GLU A 710 -18.15 -35.55 -24.42
CA GLU A 710 -18.11 -36.70 -23.49
C GLU A 710 -16.72 -36.90 -22.88
N THR A 711 -15.67 -36.63 -23.66
CA THR A 711 -14.27 -36.68 -23.19
C THR A 711 -13.87 -35.50 -22.31
N GLY A 712 -14.78 -34.57 -22.00
CA GLY A 712 -14.56 -33.49 -21.06
C GLY A 712 -13.91 -32.23 -21.64
N TYR A 713 -13.89 -32.05 -22.96
CA TYR A 713 -13.47 -30.79 -23.57
C TYR A 713 -14.63 -29.79 -23.59
N ALA A 714 -14.40 -28.60 -23.05
CA ALA A 714 -15.36 -27.51 -23.02
C ALA A 714 -14.83 -26.28 -23.78
N LYS A 715 -15.76 -25.57 -24.44
CA LYS A 715 -15.51 -24.28 -25.07
C LYS A 715 -16.77 -23.42 -25.06
N ARG A 716 -16.57 -22.11 -25.23
CA ARG A 716 -17.62 -21.15 -25.61
C ARG A 716 -17.38 -20.62 -27.03
N THR A 717 -18.46 -20.32 -27.74
CA THR A 717 -18.41 -19.78 -29.11
C THR A 717 -19.48 -18.71 -29.24
N LYS A 718 -19.21 -17.60 -29.93
CA LYS A 718 -20.23 -16.56 -30.16
C LYS A 718 -21.41 -17.09 -30.95
N THR A 719 -22.62 -16.71 -30.55
CA THR A 719 -23.90 -17.12 -31.17
C THR A 719 -24.00 -16.72 -32.64
N ASP A 720 -23.42 -15.58 -33.04
CA ASP A 720 -23.39 -15.12 -34.44
C ASP A 720 -22.71 -16.10 -35.40
N LEU A 721 -21.78 -16.94 -34.90
CA LEU A 721 -21.12 -17.95 -35.71
C LEU A 721 -22.05 -19.14 -36.06
N TYR A 722 -23.23 -19.22 -35.43
CA TYR A 722 -24.26 -20.24 -35.66
C TYR A 722 -25.52 -19.70 -36.35
N ARG A 723 -25.67 -18.37 -36.56
CA ARG A 723 -26.80 -17.79 -37.30
C ARG A 723 -26.81 -18.26 -38.76
N SER A 724 -27.95 -18.80 -39.22
CA SER A 724 -28.12 -19.33 -40.57
C SER A 724 -28.42 -18.24 -41.61
N GLN A 725 -27.90 -18.45 -42.83
CA GLN A 725 -28.27 -17.71 -44.04
C GLN A 725 -29.76 -17.96 -44.40
N LYS A 726 -30.43 -16.93 -44.94
CA LYS A 726 -31.82 -16.97 -45.41
C LYS A 726 -32.10 -18.11 -46.41
N ARG A 727 -33.38 -18.52 -46.44
CA ARG A 727 -34.01 -19.60 -47.25
C ARG A 727 -33.26 -19.99 -48.53
N GLY A 728 -32.86 -21.26 -48.62
CA GLY A 728 -32.40 -21.93 -49.84
C GLY A 728 -30.97 -22.50 -49.80
N GLY A 729 -30.19 -22.23 -48.76
CA GLY A 729 -28.82 -22.75 -48.61
C GLY A 729 -28.75 -24.17 -48.01
N LYS A 730 -27.84 -25.02 -48.53
CA LYS A 730 -27.45 -26.29 -47.90
C LYS A 730 -26.95 -26.03 -46.48
N GLY A 731 -27.43 -26.81 -45.51
CA GLY A 731 -27.19 -26.65 -44.07
C GLY A 731 -25.72 -26.42 -43.68
N VAL A 732 -25.52 -25.62 -42.64
CA VAL A 732 -24.22 -25.20 -42.13
C VAL A 732 -23.62 -26.35 -41.29
N GLN A 733 -22.53 -26.97 -41.75
CA GLN A 733 -21.87 -28.06 -41.02
C GLN A 733 -21.34 -27.60 -39.64
N GLY A 734 -21.61 -28.39 -38.60
CA GLY A 734 -21.09 -28.25 -37.24
C GLY A 734 -19.58 -28.55 -37.12
N ALA A 735 -19.04 -28.37 -35.91
CA ALA A 735 -17.63 -28.52 -35.55
C ALA A 735 -16.92 -29.70 -36.23
N GLY A 736 -15.68 -29.49 -36.71
CA GLY A 736 -14.80 -30.56 -37.18
C GLY A 736 -14.34 -31.45 -36.04
N LEU A 737 -15.22 -32.33 -35.56
CA LEU A 737 -14.89 -33.39 -34.62
C LEU A 737 -14.04 -34.44 -35.36
N LYS A 738 -13.10 -35.07 -34.66
CA LYS A 738 -12.52 -36.34 -35.13
C LYS A 738 -13.69 -37.33 -35.26
N GLN A 739 -13.56 -38.39 -36.04
CA GLN A 739 -14.61 -39.40 -36.22
C GLN A 739 -15.12 -40.06 -34.91
N ASP A 740 -14.60 -39.72 -33.72
CA ASP A 740 -14.83 -40.44 -32.46
C ASP A 740 -15.06 -39.56 -31.18
N ASP A 741 -15.32 -38.25 -31.28
CA ASP A 741 -15.61 -37.43 -30.06
C ASP A 741 -16.97 -36.73 -30.18
N ILE A 742 -17.85 -36.97 -29.21
CA ILE A 742 -19.27 -36.65 -29.30
C ILE A 742 -19.60 -35.51 -28.32
N VAL A 743 -20.37 -34.54 -28.81
CA VAL A 743 -20.87 -33.44 -27.99
C VAL A 743 -21.95 -33.98 -27.04
N ASN A 744 -21.73 -33.87 -25.74
CA ASN A 744 -22.63 -34.35 -24.70
C ASN A 744 -23.53 -33.23 -24.16
N HIS A 745 -23.01 -32.00 -24.07
CA HIS A 745 -23.81 -30.82 -23.72
C HIS A 745 -23.58 -29.69 -24.73
N PHE A 746 -24.68 -29.13 -25.21
CA PHE A 746 -24.70 -27.96 -26.08
C PHE A 746 -25.90 -27.10 -25.70
N PHE A 747 -25.66 -25.86 -25.30
CA PHE A 747 -26.73 -24.94 -24.90
C PHE A 747 -26.28 -23.51 -25.10
N VAL A 748 -27.24 -22.62 -25.27
CA VAL A 748 -27.02 -21.17 -25.28
C VAL A 748 -27.20 -20.66 -23.86
N CYS A 749 -26.27 -19.86 -23.38
CA CYS A 749 -26.37 -19.21 -22.08
C CYS A 749 -25.72 -17.82 -22.12
N SER A 750 -26.01 -17.00 -21.12
CA SER A 750 -25.26 -15.74 -20.95
C SER A 750 -23.81 -16.05 -20.56
N THR A 751 -22.86 -15.18 -20.94
CA THR A 751 -21.49 -15.21 -20.41
C THR A 751 -21.43 -15.29 -18.88
N HIS A 752 -22.46 -14.79 -18.20
CA HIS A 752 -22.55 -14.70 -16.75
C HIS A 752 -23.31 -15.86 -16.09
N ASP A 753 -23.86 -16.79 -16.85
CA ASP A 753 -24.54 -17.94 -16.27
C ASP A 753 -23.52 -18.90 -15.64
N TRP A 754 -23.93 -19.58 -14.58
CA TRP A 754 -23.14 -20.60 -13.91
C TRP A 754 -23.33 -21.96 -14.58
N ILE A 755 -22.23 -22.69 -14.70
CA ILE A 755 -22.19 -24.07 -15.18
C ILE A 755 -21.65 -24.92 -14.02
N LEU A 756 -22.50 -25.80 -13.52
CA LEU A 756 -22.19 -26.73 -12.44
C LEU A 756 -21.77 -28.08 -13.02
N PHE A 757 -20.56 -28.52 -12.71
CA PHE A 757 -19.98 -29.80 -13.13
C PHE A 757 -19.99 -30.77 -11.96
N PHE A 758 -20.92 -31.72 -11.99
CA PHE A 758 -21.01 -32.81 -11.02
C PHE A 758 -20.15 -33.98 -11.47
N THR A 759 -19.40 -34.56 -10.55
CA THR A 759 -18.44 -35.61 -10.87
C THR A 759 -18.84 -36.97 -10.30
N THR A 760 -18.30 -38.04 -10.87
CA THR A 760 -18.54 -39.42 -10.42
C THR A 760 -18.09 -39.65 -8.97
N GLN A 761 -17.15 -38.84 -8.46
CA GLN A 761 -16.70 -38.88 -7.06
C GLN A 761 -17.57 -38.04 -6.10
N GLY A 762 -18.72 -37.52 -6.55
CA GLY A 762 -19.68 -36.83 -5.71
C GLY A 762 -19.26 -35.40 -5.34
N ARG A 763 -18.40 -34.78 -6.15
CA ARG A 763 -18.04 -33.36 -6.03
C ARG A 763 -18.81 -32.54 -7.05
N VAL A 764 -18.92 -31.24 -6.79
CA VAL A 764 -19.40 -30.26 -7.76
C VAL A 764 -18.41 -29.11 -7.88
N TYR A 765 -18.12 -28.77 -9.12
CA TYR A 765 -17.33 -27.62 -9.52
C TYR A 765 -18.25 -26.62 -10.21
N ARG A 766 -17.87 -25.34 -10.18
CA ARG A 766 -18.61 -24.29 -10.87
C ARG A 766 -17.66 -23.49 -11.74
N ALA A 767 -18.14 -23.06 -12.90
CA ALA A 767 -17.52 -22.02 -13.68
C ALA A 767 -18.58 -21.11 -14.27
N LYS A 768 -18.27 -19.83 -14.44
CA LYS A 768 -19.05 -18.94 -15.30
C LYS A 768 -18.79 -19.30 -16.76
N ALA A 769 -19.78 -19.06 -17.63
CA ALA A 769 -19.61 -19.37 -19.05
C ALA A 769 -18.41 -18.63 -19.66
N TYR A 770 -18.09 -17.39 -19.25
CA TYR A 770 -16.93 -16.65 -19.74
C TYR A 770 -15.57 -17.27 -19.38
N GLU A 771 -15.51 -18.09 -18.33
CA GLU A 771 -14.27 -18.78 -17.89
C GLU A 771 -13.92 -19.96 -18.80
N LEU A 772 -14.87 -20.43 -19.61
CA LEU A 772 -14.58 -21.40 -20.66
C LEU A 772 -13.82 -20.73 -21.80
N PRO A 773 -12.87 -21.42 -22.44
CA PRO A 773 -12.07 -20.85 -23.51
C PRO A 773 -12.96 -20.49 -24.71
N GLU A 774 -12.83 -19.25 -25.19
CA GLU A 774 -13.44 -18.84 -26.45
C GLU A 774 -12.67 -19.45 -27.61
N ALA A 775 -13.36 -20.23 -28.43
CA ALA A 775 -12.73 -20.94 -29.54
C ALA A 775 -13.64 -21.01 -30.76
N SER A 776 -13.04 -21.15 -31.94
CA SER A 776 -13.77 -21.30 -33.19
C SER A 776 -14.66 -22.55 -33.18
N ARG A 777 -15.65 -22.59 -34.07
CA ARG A 777 -16.56 -23.74 -34.20
C ARG A 777 -15.82 -25.05 -34.42
N THR A 778 -14.68 -25.05 -35.11
CA THR A 778 -13.87 -26.25 -35.42
C THR A 778 -12.83 -26.60 -34.36
N ALA A 779 -12.53 -25.71 -33.41
CA ALA A 779 -11.56 -25.96 -32.35
C ALA A 779 -12.13 -26.86 -31.24
N ARG A 780 -11.27 -27.63 -30.55
CA ARG A 780 -11.70 -28.57 -29.50
C ARG A 780 -12.04 -27.91 -28.16
N GLY A 781 -11.47 -26.74 -27.87
CA GLY A 781 -11.55 -26.17 -26.52
C GLY A 781 -10.52 -26.77 -25.57
N GLN A 782 -10.77 -26.64 -24.27
CA GLN A 782 -9.87 -27.10 -23.20
C GLN A 782 -10.55 -28.17 -22.36
N HIS A 783 -9.77 -29.12 -21.85
CA HIS A 783 -10.29 -30.16 -20.97
C HIS A 783 -10.66 -29.58 -19.60
N VAL A 784 -11.90 -29.78 -19.16
CA VAL A 784 -12.47 -29.20 -17.92
C VAL A 784 -11.72 -29.62 -16.66
N ALA A 785 -11.14 -30.82 -16.63
CA ALA A 785 -10.32 -31.26 -15.48
C ALA A 785 -9.11 -30.34 -15.24
N ASN A 786 -8.54 -29.77 -16.30
CA ASN A 786 -7.41 -28.83 -16.18
C ASN A 786 -7.88 -27.44 -15.78
N LEU A 787 -9.07 -27.02 -16.25
CA LEU A 787 -9.66 -25.73 -15.90
C LEU A 787 -10.13 -25.68 -14.44
N LEU A 788 -10.73 -26.78 -13.96
CA LEU A 788 -11.40 -26.88 -12.66
C LEU A 788 -10.61 -27.68 -11.61
N ALA A 789 -9.39 -28.14 -11.95
CA ALA A 789 -8.52 -28.92 -11.08
C ALA A 789 -9.21 -30.15 -10.45
N PHE A 790 -9.71 -31.05 -11.29
CA PHE A 790 -10.30 -32.32 -10.85
C PHE A 790 -9.27 -33.21 -10.14
N GLN A 791 -9.73 -34.05 -9.22
CA GLN A 791 -8.91 -35.08 -8.59
C GLN A 791 -8.56 -36.21 -9.59
N PRO A 792 -7.49 -36.99 -9.33
CA PRO A 792 -7.17 -38.14 -10.16
C PRO A 792 -8.36 -39.11 -10.26
N ASN A 793 -8.63 -39.61 -11.48
CA ASN A 793 -9.73 -40.52 -11.82
C ASN A 793 -11.15 -39.94 -11.66
N GLU A 794 -11.30 -38.64 -11.49
CA GLU A 794 -12.60 -37.97 -11.44
C GLU A 794 -13.12 -37.67 -12.85
N ARG A 795 -14.40 -38.02 -13.13
CA ARG A 795 -15.06 -37.79 -14.43
C ARG A 795 -16.34 -37.01 -14.25
N ILE A 796 -16.78 -36.30 -15.29
CA ILE A 796 -18.08 -35.61 -15.26
C ILE A 796 -19.19 -36.67 -15.26
N ALA A 797 -20.08 -36.60 -14.27
CA ALA A 797 -21.32 -37.36 -14.21
C ALA A 797 -22.51 -36.56 -14.78
N GLN A 798 -22.54 -35.24 -14.56
CA GLN A 798 -23.60 -34.37 -15.05
C GLN A 798 -23.17 -32.91 -15.13
N VAL A 799 -23.72 -32.16 -16.09
CA VAL A 799 -23.59 -30.70 -16.17
C VAL A 799 -24.95 -30.04 -16.05
N ILE A 800 -25.06 -28.99 -15.24
CA ILE A 800 -26.28 -28.19 -15.09
C ILE A 800 -25.93 -26.71 -15.27
N GLN A 801 -26.64 -26.01 -16.16
CA GLN A 801 -26.57 -24.56 -16.28
C GLN A 801 -27.65 -23.91 -15.43
N ILE A 802 -27.29 -22.83 -14.72
CA ILE A 802 -28.19 -21.99 -13.93
C ILE A 802 -27.83 -20.51 -14.13
N LYS A 803 -28.82 -19.63 -14.14
CA LYS A 803 -28.63 -18.18 -14.09
C LYS A 803 -28.24 -17.76 -12.67
N GLY A 804 -28.92 -18.33 -11.67
CA GLY A 804 -28.61 -18.16 -10.26
C GLY A 804 -28.93 -19.40 -9.43
N TYR A 805 -28.51 -19.40 -8.16
CA TYR A 805 -28.79 -20.50 -7.23
C TYR A 805 -30.25 -20.54 -6.73
N GLU A 806 -31.09 -19.66 -7.27
CA GLU A 806 -32.53 -19.54 -7.00
C GLU A 806 -33.37 -20.12 -8.16
N ASP A 807 -32.75 -20.53 -9.27
CA ASP A 807 -33.42 -21.09 -10.46
C ASP A 807 -34.32 -22.30 -10.14
N ALA A 808 -33.96 -23.04 -9.09
CA ALA A 808 -34.80 -24.09 -8.51
C ALA A 808 -34.60 -24.15 -7.00
N PRO A 809 -35.63 -24.53 -6.23
CA PRO A 809 -35.51 -24.62 -4.77
C PRO A 809 -34.57 -25.76 -4.34
N TYR A 810 -34.52 -26.86 -5.11
CA TYR A 810 -33.75 -28.05 -4.75
C TYR A 810 -32.92 -28.63 -5.89
N LEU A 811 -31.82 -29.27 -5.51
CA LEU A 811 -31.02 -30.15 -6.34
C LEU A 811 -31.15 -31.57 -5.78
N VAL A 812 -31.46 -32.52 -6.67
CA VAL A 812 -31.48 -33.95 -6.36
C VAL A 812 -30.33 -34.67 -7.05
N LEU A 813 -29.57 -35.41 -6.26
CA LEU A 813 -28.48 -36.27 -6.69
C LEU A 813 -28.87 -37.73 -6.55
N ALA A 814 -28.42 -38.59 -7.47
CA ALA A 814 -28.62 -40.03 -7.37
C ALA A 814 -27.32 -40.81 -7.64
N THR A 815 -27.08 -41.84 -6.84
CA THR A 815 -25.90 -42.69 -6.92
C THR A 815 -26.20 -44.02 -7.61
N ARG A 816 -25.16 -44.70 -8.09
CA ARG A 816 -25.24 -46.00 -8.76
C ARG A 816 -25.91 -47.07 -7.91
N ASN A 817 -25.71 -47.06 -6.60
CA ASN A 817 -26.34 -47.97 -5.64
C ASN A 817 -27.79 -47.59 -5.28
N GLY A 818 -28.35 -46.55 -5.91
CA GLY A 818 -29.78 -46.21 -5.80
C GLY A 818 -30.11 -45.35 -4.59
N LEU A 819 -29.11 -44.69 -4.00
CA LEU A 819 -29.32 -43.61 -3.04
C LEU A 819 -29.71 -42.34 -3.80
N VAL A 820 -30.64 -41.59 -3.22
CA VAL A 820 -31.04 -40.26 -3.70
C VAL A 820 -30.91 -39.26 -2.58
N LYS A 821 -30.56 -38.02 -2.94
CA LYS A 821 -30.33 -36.96 -1.99
C LYS A 821 -30.88 -35.65 -2.52
N LYS A 822 -31.78 -35.03 -1.77
CA LYS A 822 -32.26 -33.67 -2.01
C LYS A 822 -31.52 -32.70 -1.11
N SER A 823 -31.02 -31.60 -1.68
CA SER A 823 -30.43 -30.48 -0.93
C SER A 823 -30.97 -29.18 -1.53
N ARG A 824 -30.91 -28.07 -0.79
CA ARG A 824 -31.29 -26.77 -1.38
C ARG A 824 -30.23 -26.34 -2.39
N LEU A 825 -30.63 -25.75 -3.51
CA LEU A 825 -29.68 -25.33 -4.54
C LEU A 825 -28.72 -24.26 -4.01
N VAL A 826 -29.22 -23.32 -3.21
CA VAL A 826 -28.43 -22.27 -2.53
C VAL A 826 -27.31 -22.81 -1.63
N ASP A 827 -27.43 -24.04 -1.12
CA ASP A 827 -26.37 -24.62 -0.30
C ASP A 827 -25.08 -24.89 -1.11
N PHE A 828 -25.16 -24.86 -2.46
CA PHE A 828 -24.05 -25.04 -3.39
C PHE A 828 -23.40 -23.73 -3.86
N ASP A 829 -23.89 -22.57 -3.42
CA ASP A 829 -23.23 -21.29 -3.67
C ASP A 829 -21.98 -21.18 -2.78
N SER A 830 -20.80 -21.17 -3.40
CA SER A 830 -19.53 -21.20 -2.67
C SER A 830 -18.37 -20.63 -3.47
N ASN A 831 -17.65 -19.66 -2.89
CA ASN A 831 -16.46 -19.03 -3.49
C ASN A 831 -15.21 -19.93 -3.56
N ARG A 832 -15.36 -21.24 -3.37
CA ARG A 832 -14.24 -22.20 -3.39
C ARG A 832 -14.03 -22.74 -4.80
N SER A 833 -12.88 -22.42 -5.40
CA SER A 833 -12.50 -22.87 -6.75
C SER A 833 -12.16 -24.36 -6.84
N GLY A 834 -11.67 -24.98 -5.75
CA GLY A 834 -11.25 -26.40 -5.73
C GLY A 834 -12.39 -27.44 -5.75
N GLY A 835 -13.62 -27.03 -6.05
CA GLY A 835 -14.81 -27.88 -5.96
C GLY A 835 -15.23 -28.19 -4.53
N ILE A 836 -16.50 -28.50 -4.35
CA ILE A 836 -17.13 -28.78 -3.06
C ILE A 836 -17.77 -30.17 -3.05
N VAL A 837 -17.89 -30.77 -1.87
CA VAL A 837 -18.59 -32.06 -1.73
C VAL A 837 -20.08 -31.85 -2.00
N ALA A 838 -20.61 -32.59 -2.97
CA ALA A 838 -22.03 -32.57 -3.32
C ALA A 838 -22.81 -33.70 -2.64
N VAL A 839 -22.19 -34.87 -2.46
CA VAL A 839 -22.73 -36.04 -1.76
C VAL A 839 -21.58 -36.87 -1.19
N ASN A 840 -21.77 -37.47 -0.02
CA ASN A 840 -20.81 -38.46 0.50
C ASN A 840 -21.12 -39.82 -0.10
N LEU A 841 -20.27 -40.29 -1.00
CA LEU A 841 -20.38 -41.62 -1.59
C LEU A 841 -19.94 -42.70 -0.59
N ARG A 842 -20.58 -43.88 -0.69
CA ARG A 842 -20.16 -45.09 0.02
C ARG A 842 -19.10 -45.82 -0.80
N ASP A 843 -18.36 -46.71 -0.17
CA ASP A 843 -17.33 -47.50 -0.85
C ASP A 843 -17.90 -48.23 -2.09
N GLY A 844 -17.28 -48.00 -3.24
CA GLY A 844 -17.69 -48.58 -4.53
C GLY A 844 -18.94 -47.96 -5.15
N ASP A 845 -19.46 -46.86 -4.61
CA ASP A 845 -20.57 -46.09 -5.21
C ASP A 845 -20.04 -44.92 -6.04
N GLU A 846 -20.84 -44.47 -7.01
CA GLU A 846 -20.53 -43.31 -7.85
C GLU A 846 -21.78 -42.48 -8.11
N LEU A 847 -21.62 -41.18 -8.34
CA LEU A 847 -22.72 -40.31 -8.73
C LEU A 847 -23.11 -40.61 -10.19
N VAL A 848 -24.40 -40.84 -10.44
CA VAL A 848 -24.96 -41.17 -11.77
C VAL A 848 -25.75 -40.02 -12.37
N GLY A 849 -26.40 -39.19 -11.55
CA GLY A 849 -27.20 -38.08 -12.06
C GLY A 849 -27.43 -36.98 -11.06
N ALA A 850 -27.65 -35.78 -11.60
CA ALA A 850 -28.05 -34.59 -10.88
C ALA A 850 -29.18 -33.90 -11.66
N VAL A 851 -30.24 -33.47 -10.96
CA VAL A 851 -31.36 -32.74 -11.55
C VAL A 851 -31.83 -31.62 -10.62
N LEU A 852 -32.25 -30.50 -11.19
CA LEU A 852 -32.98 -29.46 -10.47
C LEU A 852 -34.44 -29.87 -10.34
N CYS A 853 -35.06 -29.65 -9.19
CA CYS A 853 -36.48 -29.95 -8.99
C CYS A 853 -37.15 -29.01 -7.97
N SER A 854 -38.47 -28.96 -8.05
CA SER A 854 -39.38 -28.42 -7.03
C SER A 854 -39.79 -29.48 -6.00
N SER A 855 -40.57 -29.10 -4.98
CA SER A 855 -41.20 -30.05 -4.06
C SER A 855 -42.33 -30.86 -4.69
N ASP A 856 -42.87 -30.37 -5.80
CA ASP A 856 -44.10 -30.88 -6.42
C ASP A 856 -43.78 -31.78 -7.64
N ASP A 857 -42.52 -31.80 -8.04
CA ASP A 857 -42.03 -32.64 -9.13
C ASP A 857 -41.98 -34.12 -8.74
N ASP A 858 -42.27 -34.99 -9.70
CA ASP A 858 -42.01 -36.42 -9.58
C ASP A 858 -40.62 -36.76 -10.14
N LEU A 859 -39.91 -37.62 -9.43
CA LEU A 859 -38.62 -38.17 -9.86
C LEU A 859 -38.82 -39.58 -10.41
N LEU A 860 -38.18 -39.87 -11.53
CA LEU A 860 -38.15 -41.18 -12.17
C LEU A 860 -36.72 -41.73 -12.21
N LEU A 861 -36.49 -42.78 -11.43
CA LEU A 861 -35.26 -43.55 -11.43
C LEU A 861 -35.40 -44.77 -12.35
N VAL A 862 -34.38 -45.09 -13.14
CA VAL A 862 -34.38 -46.25 -14.04
C VAL A 862 -33.11 -47.06 -13.83
N SER A 863 -33.23 -48.38 -13.73
CA SER A 863 -32.12 -49.32 -13.56
C SER A 863 -31.63 -49.92 -14.88
N ALA A 864 -30.38 -50.38 -14.90
CA ALA A 864 -29.78 -51.03 -16.07
C ALA A 864 -30.53 -52.32 -16.48
N ASN A 865 -31.07 -53.08 -15.53
CA ASN A 865 -31.87 -54.28 -15.81
C ASN A 865 -33.35 -53.99 -16.12
N GLY A 866 -33.74 -52.73 -16.29
CA GLY A 866 -35.05 -52.37 -16.80
C GLY A 866 -36.15 -52.28 -15.75
N GLN A 867 -35.81 -51.99 -14.50
CA GLN A 867 -36.77 -51.54 -13.49
C GLN A 867 -36.86 -50.01 -13.47
N SER A 868 -37.98 -49.47 -13.00
CA SER A 868 -38.17 -48.03 -12.85
C SER A 868 -39.04 -47.68 -11.65
N ILE A 869 -38.73 -46.62 -10.93
CA ILE A 869 -39.55 -46.15 -9.82
C ILE A 869 -39.81 -44.64 -9.95
N ARG A 870 -41.09 -44.28 -9.89
CA ARG A 870 -41.57 -42.90 -9.88
C ARG A 870 -42.04 -42.55 -8.47
N PHE A 871 -41.57 -41.47 -7.88
CA PHE A 871 -42.03 -40.98 -6.58
C PHE A 871 -41.92 -39.45 -6.51
N SER A 872 -42.77 -38.82 -5.70
CA SER A 872 -42.80 -37.37 -5.56
C SER A 872 -41.64 -36.84 -4.72
N ALA A 873 -41.09 -35.68 -5.10
CA ALA A 873 -39.98 -35.02 -4.42
C ALA A 873 -40.40 -34.19 -3.21
N THR A 874 -41.58 -34.46 -2.62
CA THR A 874 -42.11 -33.72 -1.46
C THR A 874 -41.17 -33.82 -0.26
N ASP A 875 -41.23 -32.84 0.65
CA ASP A 875 -40.38 -32.84 1.85
C ASP A 875 -40.65 -34.01 2.79
N GLU A 876 -41.86 -34.57 2.76
CA GLU A 876 -42.22 -35.79 3.48
C GLU A 876 -41.55 -37.03 2.87
N ALA A 877 -41.58 -37.17 1.54
CA ALA A 877 -41.01 -38.31 0.85
C ALA A 877 -39.47 -38.23 0.80
N LEU A 878 -38.91 -37.05 0.51
CA LEU A 878 -37.48 -36.82 0.35
C LEU A 878 -37.08 -35.50 1.03
N ARG A 879 -36.88 -35.54 2.34
CA ARG A 879 -36.46 -34.37 3.14
C ARG A 879 -35.15 -33.76 2.63
N PRO A 880 -35.05 -32.43 2.47
CA PRO A 880 -33.80 -31.76 2.11
C PRO A 880 -32.78 -31.88 3.25
N ILE A 881 -31.54 -32.25 2.91
CA ILE A 881 -30.42 -32.42 3.85
C ILE A 881 -29.16 -31.73 3.33
N GLY A 882 -28.19 -31.49 4.22
CA GLY A 882 -26.95 -30.77 3.89
C GLY A 882 -26.06 -31.52 2.89
N ARG A 883 -25.15 -30.77 2.25
CA ARG A 883 -24.23 -31.23 1.20
C ARG A 883 -23.43 -32.49 1.53
N ALA A 884 -22.72 -32.50 2.66
CA ALA A 884 -21.83 -33.61 3.05
C ALA A 884 -22.58 -34.77 3.74
N THR A 885 -23.60 -35.31 3.08
CA THR A 885 -24.37 -36.48 3.54
C THR A 885 -24.60 -37.46 2.40
N SER A 886 -24.96 -38.72 2.69
CA SER A 886 -25.06 -39.79 1.68
C SER A 886 -26.44 -39.98 1.05
N GLY A 887 -27.46 -39.25 1.50
CA GLY A 887 -28.83 -39.43 1.01
C GLY A 887 -29.57 -40.63 1.61
N VAL A 888 -30.73 -40.95 1.03
CA VAL A 888 -31.65 -42.02 1.45
C VAL A 888 -31.92 -42.97 0.29
N GLN A 889 -32.44 -44.17 0.56
CA GLN A 889 -32.76 -45.12 -0.52
C GLN A 889 -33.89 -44.57 -1.42
N GLY A 890 -33.58 -44.42 -2.72
CA GLY A 890 -34.52 -44.03 -3.76
C GLY A 890 -35.07 -45.24 -4.52
N MET A 891 -34.22 -46.20 -4.87
CA MET A 891 -34.60 -47.43 -5.56
C MET A 891 -33.79 -48.62 -5.04
N ARG A 892 -34.44 -49.77 -4.81
CA ARG A 892 -33.76 -51.00 -4.35
C ARG A 892 -33.53 -51.97 -5.50
N PHE A 893 -32.30 -52.46 -5.62
CA PHE A 893 -31.89 -53.41 -6.65
C PHE A 893 -31.94 -54.86 -6.18
N ASN A 894 -32.02 -55.80 -7.13
CA ASN A 894 -31.80 -57.23 -6.89
C ASN A 894 -30.52 -57.66 -7.63
N GLY A 895 -29.67 -58.46 -6.98
CA GLY A 895 -28.46 -58.96 -7.60
C GLY A 895 -27.47 -57.84 -7.94
N ASP A 896 -26.98 -57.84 -9.18
CA ASP A 896 -25.98 -56.95 -9.76
C ASP A 896 -26.57 -55.76 -10.55
N ASP A 897 -27.86 -55.46 -10.35
CA ASP A 897 -28.52 -54.29 -10.96
C ASP A 897 -28.04 -52.96 -10.34
N ALA A 898 -28.05 -51.90 -11.14
CA ALA A 898 -27.56 -50.59 -10.74
C ALA A 898 -28.41 -49.48 -11.36
N LEU A 899 -28.36 -48.29 -10.76
CA LEU A 899 -29.05 -47.12 -11.29
C LEU A 899 -28.40 -46.68 -12.60
N LEU A 900 -29.21 -46.46 -13.63
CA LEU A 900 -28.78 -45.98 -14.95
C LEU A 900 -29.07 -44.49 -15.14
N SER A 901 -30.22 -43.99 -14.65
CA SER A 901 -30.59 -42.59 -14.83
C SER A 901 -31.52 -42.07 -13.73
N LEU A 902 -31.46 -40.76 -13.52
CA LEU A 902 -32.37 -39.95 -12.73
C LEU A 902 -33.00 -38.91 -13.66
N ASN A 903 -34.33 -38.85 -13.70
CA ASN A 903 -35.05 -37.88 -14.52
C ASN A 903 -36.16 -37.20 -13.71
N VAL A 904 -36.47 -35.95 -14.05
CA VAL A 904 -37.67 -35.24 -13.58
C VAL A 904 -38.81 -35.52 -14.56
N VAL A 905 -39.96 -35.91 -14.04
CA VAL A 905 -41.16 -36.21 -14.82
C VAL A 905 -41.78 -34.91 -15.32
N ARG A 906 -42.07 -34.84 -16.62
CA ARG A 906 -42.79 -33.72 -17.25
C ARG A 906 -44.08 -34.25 -17.90
N PRO A 907 -45.23 -33.55 -17.78
CA PRO A 907 -46.44 -33.91 -18.51
C PRO A 907 -46.19 -34.01 -20.01
N ASP A 908 -47.00 -34.80 -20.72
CA ASP A 908 -46.96 -34.95 -22.18
C ASP A 908 -45.62 -35.43 -22.79
N THR A 909 -44.76 -36.04 -21.97
CA THR A 909 -43.48 -36.61 -22.42
C THR A 909 -43.48 -38.14 -22.41
N TYR A 910 -42.41 -38.71 -22.96
CA TYR A 910 -42.16 -40.14 -23.03
C TYR A 910 -40.87 -40.52 -22.34
N LEU A 911 -40.84 -41.65 -21.63
CA LEU A 911 -39.57 -42.31 -21.31
C LEU A 911 -39.12 -43.15 -22.50
N LEU A 912 -38.00 -42.76 -23.12
CA LEU A 912 -37.32 -43.54 -24.14
C LEU A 912 -36.19 -44.34 -23.52
N VAL A 913 -36.18 -45.64 -23.78
CA VAL A 913 -35.15 -46.57 -23.30
C VAL A 913 -34.54 -47.32 -24.47
N ALA A 914 -33.22 -47.56 -24.40
CA ALA A 914 -32.50 -48.34 -25.39
C ALA A 914 -31.62 -49.42 -24.73
N THR A 915 -31.53 -50.60 -25.36
CA THR A 915 -30.70 -51.73 -24.91
C THR A 915 -29.38 -51.80 -25.66
N SER A 916 -28.37 -52.43 -25.06
CA SER A 916 -27.05 -52.65 -25.70
C SER A 916 -27.12 -53.48 -26.99
N GLY A 917 -28.16 -54.28 -27.17
CA GLY A 917 -28.45 -54.99 -28.43
C GLY A 917 -29.12 -54.14 -29.53
N GLY A 918 -29.25 -52.82 -29.34
CA GLY A 918 -29.78 -51.90 -30.37
C GLY A 918 -31.30 -51.89 -30.49
N TYR A 919 -32.03 -52.25 -29.43
CA TYR A 919 -33.49 -52.16 -29.38
C TYR A 919 -33.93 -50.96 -28.54
N ALA A 920 -34.93 -50.23 -29.00
CA ALA A 920 -35.46 -49.07 -28.29
C ALA A 920 -36.99 -49.04 -28.31
N LYS A 921 -37.56 -48.29 -27.35
CA LYS A 921 -38.97 -47.93 -27.31
C LYS A 921 -39.16 -46.63 -26.57
N ARG A 922 -40.30 -45.98 -26.82
CA ARG A 922 -40.78 -44.86 -26.02
C ARG A 922 -42.11 -45.21 -25.37
N THR A 923 -42.29 -44.81 -24.11
CA THR A 923 -43.45 -45.16 -23.29
C THR A 923 -44.00 -43.88 -22.69
N GLY A 924 -45.32 -43.68 -22.72
CA GLY A 924 -45.92 -42.47 -22.16
C GLY A 924 -45.61 -42.33 -20.67
N ILE A 925 -45.29 -41.12 -20.20
CA ILE A 925 -44.90 -40.92 -18.81
C ILE A 925 -46.03 -41.27 -17.82
N ASP A 926 -47.28 -41.10 -18.26
CA ASP A 926 -48.49 -41.45 -17.51
C ASP A 926 -48.65 -42.95 -17.28
N GLU A 927 -47.95 -43.79 -18.05
CA GLU A 927 -47.96 -45.23 -17.79
C GLU A 927 -47.14 -45.60 -16.55
N TYR A 928 -46.27 -44.72 -16.04
CA TYR A 928 -45.44 -44.97 -14.86
C TYR A 928 -46.17 -44.49 -13.60
N PRO A 929 -46.74 -45.42 -12.78
CA PRO A 929 -47.47 -45.04 -11.59
C PRO A 929 -46.53 -44.52 -10.50
N VAL A 930 -46.98 -43.49 -9.78
CA VAL A 930 -46.32 -42.98 -8.58
C VAL A 930 -46.36 -44.05 -7.48
N GLN A 931 -45.21 -44.27 -6.84
CA GLN A 931 -44.97 -45.25 -5.79
C GLN A 931 -44.21 -44.56 -4.63
N GLY A 932 -44.10 -45.24 -3.49
CA GLY A 932 -43.19 -44.79 -2.42
C GLY A 932 -41.73 -45.03 -2.78
N ARG A 933 -40.82 -44.11 -2.41
CA ARG A 933 -39.37 -44.27 -2.62
C ARG A 933 -38.82 -45.52 -1.92
N GLY A 934 -37.71 -46.03 -2.41
CA GLY A 934 -36.99 -47.18 -1.83
C GLY A 934 -37.60 -48.54 -2.19
N GLY A 935 -38.64 -48.57 -3.02
CA GLY A 935 -39.19 -49.77 -3.63
C GLY A 935 -38.29 -50.35 -4.73
N LYS A 936 -38.66 -51.53 -5.24
CA LYS A 936 -38.00 -52.16 -6.40
C LYS A 936 -38.43 -51.54 -7.74
N GLY A 937 -39.52 -50.78 -7.71
CA GLY A 937 -40.13 -50.22 -8.90
C GLY A 937 -40.92 -51.23 -9.72
N VAL A 938 -41.23 -50.81 -10.94
CA VAL A 938 -42.03 -51.51 -11.93
C VAL A 938 -41.22 -51.67 -13.21
N LEU A 939 -41.50 -52.73 -13.95
CA LEU A 939 -40.79 -53.08 -15.18
C LEU A 939 -40.97 -51.97 -16.23
N THR A 940 -39.87 -51.40 -16.72
CA THR A 940 -39.87 -50.43 -17.82
C THR A 940 -39.66 -51.07 -19.18
N ILE A 941 -39.04 -52.27 -19.23
CA ILE A 941 -38.82 -53.05 -20.45
C ILE A 941 -38.85 -54.54 -20.11
N MET A 942 -39.43 -55.37 -20.98
CA MET A 942 -39.40 -56.82 -20.79
C MET A 942 -37.99 -57.35 -21.07
N PHE A 943 -37.31 -57.81 -20.02
CA PHE A 943 -35.94 -58.31 -20.11
C PHE A 943 -35.82 -59.50 -21.07
N ASP A 944 -34.83 -59.43 -21.97
CA ASP A 944 -34.49 -60.48 -22.92
C ASP A 944 -32.97 -60.57 -23.00
N LYS A 945 -32.38 -61.69 -22.55
CA LYS A 945 -30.92 -61.90 -22.52
C LYS A 945 -30.26 -61.68 -23.88
N ARG A 946 -30.98 -61.90 -25.00
CA ARG A 946 -30.46 -61.70 -26.36
C ARG A 946 -30.39 -60.24 -26.78
N ARG A 947 -31.09 -59.35 -26.07
CA ARG A 947 -31.16 -57.90 -26.38
C ARG A 947 -30.27 -57.04 -25.48
N GLY A 948 -29.70 -57.64 -24.43
CA GLY A 948 -28.81 -56.96 -23.48
C GLY A 948 -29.54 -56.08 -22.45
N THR A 949 -28.76 -55.42 -21.60
CA THR A 949 -29.22 -54.46 -20.58
C THR A 949 -29.54 -53.10 -21.19
N LEU A 950 -30.19 -52.22 -20.44
CA LEU A 950 -30.39 -50.83 -20.83
C LEU A 950 -29.06 -50.07 -20.79
N VAL A 951 -28.84 -49.25 -21.82
CA VAL A 951 -27.66 -48.38 -21.98
C VAL A 951 -28.01 -46.90 -21.96
N GLY A 952 -29.30 -46.56 -22.06
CA GLY A 952 -29.77 -45.22 -21.79
C GLY A 952 -31.26 -45.16 -21.54
N ALA A 953 -31.67 -44.14 -20.79
CA ALA A 953 -33.05 -43.84 -20.44
C ALA A 953 -33.22 -42.32 -20.34
N LEU A 954 -34.03 -41.74 -21.22
CA LEU A 954 -34.16 -40.29 -21.41
C LEU A 954 -35.64 -39.90 -21.50
N ILE A 955 -36.02 -38.76 -20.90
CA ILE A 955 -37.37 -38.16 -21.03
C ILE A 955 -37.46 -37.34 -22.32
N VAL A 956 -38.12 -37.83 -23.34
CA VAL A 956 -38.20 -37.17 -24.67
C VAL A 956 -39.61 -36.69 -24.98
N ASP A 957 -39.74 -35.62 -25.76
CA ASP A 957 -40.97 -35.28 -26.47
C ASP A 957 -40.93 -35.86 -27.89
N ASP A 958 -41.95 -35.57 -28.72
CA ASP A 958 -42.03 -36.06 -30.10
C ASP A 958 -40.98 -35.43 -31.04
N GLU A 959 -40.53 -34.22 -30.74
CA GLU A 959 -39.59 -33.44 -31.57
C GLU A 959 -38.12 -33.70 -31.18
N THR A 960 -37.88 -34.26 -30.00
CA THR A 960 -36.54 -34.58 -29.51
C THR A 960 -35.79 -35.48 -30.49
N GLU A 961 -34.61 -35.06 -30.90
CA GLU A 961 -33.69 -35.90 -31.68
C GLU A 961 -32.67 -36.62 -30.80
N LEU A 962 -32.24 -37.79 -31.25
CA LEU A 962 -31.36 -38.68 -30.48
C LEU A 962 -30.18 -39.15 -31.31
N TYR A 963 -29.03 -39.24 -30.66
CA TYR A 963 -27.86 -39.96 -31.15
C TYR A 963 -27.78 -41.33 -30.49
N ALA A 964 -27.47 -42.35 -31.28
CA ALA A 964 -27.20 -43.72 -30.86
C ALA A 964 -25.78 -44.08 -31.27
N ILE A 965 -24.96 -44.50 -30.30
CA ILE A 965 -23.51 -44.68 -30.45
C ILE A 965 -23.13 -46.14 -30.27
N THR A 966 -22.39 -46.71 -31.22
CA THR A 966 -21.96 -48.12 -31.18
C THR A 966 -20.51 -48.29 -30.74
N SER A 967 -20.17 -49.51 -30.29
CA SER A 967 -18.80 -49.89 -29.93
C SER A 967 -17.79 -49.84 -31.07
N GLY A 968 -18.26 -49.86 -32.32
CA GLY A 968 -17.44 -49.67 -33.52
C GLY A 968 -17.29 -48.21 -33.96
N GLY A 969 -17.73 -47.22 -33.15
CA GLY A 969 -17.66 -45.79 -33.48
C GLY A 969 -18.76 -45.29 -34.43
N GLY A 970 -19.79 -46.11 -34.70
CA GLY A 970 -20.92 -45.70 -35.53
C GLY A 970 -21.89 -44.79 -34.75
N VAL A 971 -22.26 -43.65 -35.33
CA VAL A 971 -23.25 -42.72 -34.77
C VAL A 971 -24.47 -42.62 -35.69
N ILE A 972 -25.66 -42.83 -35.13
CA ILE A 972 -26.94 -42.69 -35.85
C ILE A 972 -27.78 -41.60 -35.20
N ARG A 973 -28.29 -40.67 -36.01
CA ARG A 973 -29.29 -39.66 -35.63
C ARG A 973 -30.70 -40.19 -35.94
N THR A 974 -31.61 -40.10 -34.98
CA THR A 974 -33.01 -40.55 -35.13
C THR A 974 -33.92 -39.67 -34.30
N ALA A 975 -35.07 -39.27 -34.85
CA ALA A 975 -36.07 -38.52 -34.09
C ALA A 975 -36.83 -39.43 -33.13
N ALA A 976 -37.13 -38.96 -31.92
CA ALA A 976 -37.85 -39.72 -30.90
C ALA A 976 -39.20 -40.23 -31.42
N ARG A 977 -39.91 -39.43 -32.24
CA ARG A 977 -41.16 -39.86 -32.88
C ARG A 977 -41.07 -41.14 -33.71
N GLN A 978 -39.89 -41.41 -34.30
CA GLN A 978 -39.62 -42.59 -35.12
C GLN A 978 -39.39 -43.85 -34.27
N VAL A 979 -39.05 -43.68 -32.99
CA VAL A 979 -38.96 -44.80 -32.04
C VAL A 979 -40.37 -45.23 -31.67
N ARG A 980 -40.65 -46.53 -31.75
CA ARG A 980 -42.01 -47.05 -31.55
C ARG A 980 -42.54 -46.70 -30.15
N LYS A 981 -43.72 -46.08 -30.11
CA LYS A 981 -44.54 -45.95 -28.90
C LYS A 981 -45.09 -47.32 -28.51
N ALA A 982 -44.76 -47.79 -27.32
CA ALA A 982 -45.18 -49.08 -26.81
C ALA A 982 -45.29 -49.04 -25.29
N GLY A 983 -46.15 -49.89 -24.73
CA GLY A 983 -46.34 -49.93 -23.28
C GLY A 983 -45.09 -50.38 -22.51
N ARG A 984 -45.10 -50.20 -21.19
CA ARG A 984 -43.97 -50.53 -20.30
C ARG A 984 -43.46 -51.96 -20.46
N GLN A 985 -44.33 -52.97 -20.38
CA GLN A 985 -43.93 -54.39 -20.43
C GLN A 985 -43.77 -54.94 -21.86
N THR A 986 -43.10 -54.19 -22.74
CA THR A 986 -42.80 -54.62 -24.10
C THR A 986 -41.30 -54.67 -24.32
N LYS A 987 -40.85 -55.42 -25.35
CA LYS A 987 -39.42 -55.63 -25.63
C LYS A 987 -38.78 -54.51 -26.48
N GLY A 988 -39.57 -53.58 -27.00
CA GLY A 988 -39.14 -52.59 -27.99
C GLY A 988 -38.87 -53.14 -29.40
N VAL A 989 -38.58 -52.24 -30.33
CA VAL A 989 -38.23 -52.57 -31.73
C VAL A 989 -36.77 -52.26 -31.99
N ARG A 990 -36.24 -52.83 -33.07
CA ARG A 990 -34.87 -52.59 -33.48
C ARG A 990 -34.73 -51.12 -33.87
N LEU A 991 -33.86 -50.40 -33.16
CA LEU A 991 -33.50 -49.01 -33.48
C LEU A 991 -32.55 -48.98 -34.68
N MET A 992 -31.59 -49.92 -34.71
CA MET A 992 -30.60 -50.03 -35.77
C MET A 992 -30.07 -51.45 -35.98
N ASN A 993 -29.48 -51.69 -37.16
CA ASN A 993 -28.73 -52.91 -37.42
C ASN A 993 -27.29 -52.77 -36.92
N LEU A 994 -26.97 -53.44 -35.81
CA LEU A 994 -25.60 -53.60 -35.32
C LEU A 994 -24.86 -54.67 -36.13
N GLY A 995 -23.56 -54.47 -36.37
CA GLY A 995 -22.66 -55.48 -36.94
C GLY A 995 -22.43 -56.67 -36.01
N GLU A 996 -21.86 -57.76 -36.51
CA GLU A 996 -21.59 -58.95 -35.70
C GLU A 996 -20.52 -58.65 -34.64
N GLY A 997 -20.93 -58.65 -33.36
CA GLY A 997 -20.06 -58.27 -32.23
C GLY A 997 -20.20 -56.81 -31.77
N ASP A 998 -20.90 -55.96 -32.52
CA ASP A 998 -21.15 -54.57 -32.11
C ASP A 998 -22.29 -54.46 -31.12
N THR A 999 -22.12 -53.55 -30.16
CA THR A 999 -23.13 -53.18 -29.16
C THR A 999 -23.40 -51.69 -29.19
N LEU A 1000 -24.62 -51.30 -28.82
CA LEU A 1000 -24.97 -49.91 -28.54
C LEU A 1000 -24.39 -49.54 -27.16
N ILE A 1001 -23.56 -48.51 -27.11
CA ILE A 1001 -22.89 -48.04 -25.90
C ILE A 1001 -23.73 -47.00 -25.16
N ALA A 1002 -24.32 -46.05 -25.89
CA ALA A 1002 -25.05 -44.95 -25.30
C ALA A 1002 -26.12 -44.40 -26.26
N ILE A 1003 -27.11 -43.75 -25.66
CA ILE A 1003 -28.03 -42.84 -26.36
C ILE A 1003 -27.98 -41.47 -25.69
N ALA A 1004 -27.93 -40.41 -26.48
CA ALA A 1004 -27.91 -39.03 -26.01
C ALA A 1004 -28.90 -38.18 -26.81
N ARG A 1005 -29.39 -37.09 -26.23
CA ARG A 1005 -30.22 -36.13 -26.97
C ARG A 1005 -29.32 -35.30 -27.89
N ASN A 1006 -29.79 -35.02 -29.10
CA ASN A 1006 -29.19 -33.98 -29.92
C ASN A 1006 -29.56 -32.63 -29.30
N ALA A 1007 -28.56 -31.78 -29.12
CA ALA A 1007 -28.71 -30.51 -28.44
C ALA A 1007 -28.75 -29.31 -29.41
N GLU A 1008 -28.71 -29.56 -30.73
CA GLU A 1008 -28.69 -28.49 -31.77
C GLU A 1008 -30.06 -27.90 -32.16
N GLU A 1009 -31.21 -28.40 -31.69
CA GLU A 1009 -32.52 -27.76 -31.96
C GLU A 1009 -33.39 -27.76 -30.71
N GLY A 1010 -33.52 -26.60 -30.08
CA GLY A 1010 -34.38 -26.42 -28.92
C GLY A 1010 -34.28 -25.02 -28.33
N ASP A 1011 -34.69 -23.99 -29.09
CA ASP A 1011 -35.39 -22.82 -28.56
C ASP A 1011 -36.16 -22.15 -29.69
N GLY A 1012 -37.49 -22.16 -29.57
CA GLY A 1012 -38.40 -21.50 -30.49
C GLY A 1012 -38.19 -19.99 -30.42
N THR A 1013 -38.01 -19.37 -31.58
CA THR A 1013 -38.08 -17.92 -31.72
C THR A 1013 -39.52 -17.47 -31.51
N ASP A 1014 -39.84 -17.00 -30.31
CA ASP A 1014 -41.00 -16.12 -30.12
C ASP A 1014 -40.69 -14.79 -30.83
N GLU A 1015 -41.40 -14.54 -31.94
CA GLU A 1015 -41.39 -13.26 -32.64
C GLU A 1015 -41.95 -12.18 -31.70
N VAL A 1016 -41.08 -11.30 -31.20
CA VAL A 1016 -41.49 -10.05 -30.55
C VAL A 1016 -41.85 -9.06 -31.66
N ASP A 1017 -43.15 -8.82 -31.80
CA ASP A 1017 -43.73 -7.77 -32.63
C ASP A 1017 -43.32 -6.41 -32.04
N THR A 1018 -42.39 -5.70 -32.69
CA THR A 1018 -42.03 -4.32 -32.32
C THR A 1018 -42.71 -3.34 -33.28
N ASP A 1019 -43.83 -2.80 -32.79
CA ASP A 1019 -44.51 -1.64 -33.35
C ASP A 1019 -43.58 -0.42 -33.30
N ILE A 1020 -43.35 0.22 -34.44
CA ILE A 1020 -42.43 1.36 -34.59
C ILE A 1020 -43.21 2.63 -34.23
N GLY A 1021 -42.97 3.17 -33.03
CA GLY A 1021 -43.44 4.48 -32.59
C GLY A 1021 -42.59 5.62 -33.13
N GLU A 1022 -43.27 6.65 -33.63
CA GLU A 1022 -42.78 7.88 -34.25
C GLU A 1022 -41.82 8.73 -33.37
N GLU A 1023 -40.86 9.39 -34.03
CA GLU A 1023 -39.99 10.44 -33.45
C GLU A 1023 -40.78 11.68 -33.02
N PRO A 1024 -40.45 12.33 -31.88
CA PRO A 1024 -40.83 13.71 -31.64
C PRO A 1024 -39.74 14.67 -32.12
N THR A 1025 -40.14 15.53 -33.04
CA THR A 1025 -39.46 16.77 -33.40
C THR A 1025 -39.47 17.74 -32.20
N THR A 1026 -38.36 18.44 -31.96
CA THR A 1026 -38.41 19.69 -31.19
C THR A 1026 -37.50 20.73 -31.85
N GLU A 1027 -38.13 21.78 -32.38
CA GLU A 1027 -37.54 23.10 -32.55
C GLU A 1027 -37.56 23.85 -31.21
N GLN A 1028 -36.55 24.72 -31.05
CA GLN A 1028 -36.24 25.70 -29.98
C GLN A 1028 -35.47 25.21 -28.76
#